data_AF-A0A2N1UX13-F1
#
_entry.id   AF-A0A2N1UX13-F1
#
_cell.length_a   1.000
_cell.length_b   1.000
_cell.length_c   1.000
_cell.angle_alpha   90.00
_cell.angle_beta   90.00
_cell.angle_gamma   90.00
#
_symmetry.space_group_name_H-M   'P 1'
#
loop_
_entity.id
_entity.type
_entity.pdbx_description
1 polymer ?
#
loop_
_entity_poly.entity_id
_entity_poly.type
_entity_poly.pdbx_seq_one_letter_code
_entity_poly.pdbx_strand_id
1 'polypeptide(L)'
;MTYQTRSIQTQSFKVLSAVLASSLLILSCSQSITQNATVIVQPKGDFAALGGVSLDPTIAKVCGGETVAGDQGYARSMARQYRQHLNQLMRLTSGGQFGNTGSIYGENVRPGASPTTGPTADPGPTAAPTDEPTAQPTSAPTAEATSDISVVEKTTFNGKIFDALGNPLDGVEVKVRSLNTSVPFEAITTTAGGTFAFNNAPAGVQIEITATRPGYAPRSRTEVLKSNKQGDPNANRFDFGSADSSSFGSSYGALSDLPEVIRVSPGRNVSGVSADTSFALTFSEPMDRATVEQGLLLNKYLNSGSQEDAFDISAFNIVWNSDDTEIQLTFKPGIQLTSQNDYAFAFKPGSVIKDKTGNGRDSSYFKLTEGDYENWSKFSVLSFMTMQAPAASPTPLPPPEKERDQFYFSYDDSASVAGVELVKHALQANQIPDPSWARTWEFLNYEPFDHVDQQSTGQFKVSLGLWKYPDPANPYLDRYEVGAHVTAPYRCKATRAALNLTILVDVSGSMLEPAGLATSEGSAVPSKLALAKAGLKDLSANLRPGDIVNLMLFSNKTAVEVENYVVGSDPASKYLEGIERIAAEGGTNLQAAIDAGYRQAQKNFDRKKMNRLLMITDAQPTEGNTDLALIRGKARLNDLEGVYLSALGIGHSHNQELLNEITEAGRGAYFTVQNRSDMKEAIGDRFIPLMDVIARNVRFKIEFPGWMRHGKSAAEQVSSDPSKVQPTNFSANTSQYFWEQFKANKTDYAADQTVRLSISFTDPISGREQVESIEKPLAEILDKDLGNIKAAHLVQLTTALIKKEVTAREVDQELRELLPDTGK
;
A
#
# COMPACT_ATOMS: atom_id res chain seq x y z
N MET A 1 -57.14 -31.66 -8.52
CA MET A 1 -57.82 -31.84 -9.82
C MET A 1 -57.35 -30.76 -10.78
N THR A 2 -57.31 -31.10 -12.06
CA THR A 2 -57.42 -30.28 -13.28
C THR A 2 -57.41 -28.73 -13.18
N TYR A 3 -56.29 -28.16 -13.63
CA TYR A 3 -56.17 -27.11 -14.67
C TYR A 3 -57.35 -26.16 -15.02
N GLN A 4 -57.01 -24.84 -15.12
CA GLN A 4 -57.46 -23.85 -16.12
C GLN A 4 -58.95 -23.35 -16.09
N THR A 5 -59.36 -22.19 -16.64
CA THR A 5 -58.68 -21.12 -17.46
C THR A 5 -59.46 -19.78 -17.41
N ARG A 6 -58.76 -18.63 -17.60
CA ARG A 6 -59.22 -17.37 -18.30
C ARG A 6 -60.41 -16.57 -17.72
N SER A 7 -60.61 -15.26 -18.01
CA SER A 7 -59.80 -14.26 -18.71
C SER A 7 -60.09 -12.79 -18.29
N ILE A 8 -59.05 -11.97 -18.39
CA ILE A 8 -58.97 -10.49 -18.61
C ILE A 8 -60.13 -9.96 -19.51
N GLN A 9 -60.74 -8.77 -19.33
CA GLN A 9 -60.20 -7.43 -19.67
C GLN A 9 -61.07 -6.23 -19.18
N THR A 10 -60.40 -5.12 -18.78
CA THR A 10 -60.78 -3.66 -18.92
C THR A 10 -62.10 -3.11 -18.28
N GLN A 11 -62.22 -1.84 -17.79
CA GLN A 11 -61.28 -0.70 -17.65
C GLN A 11 -61.78 0.38 -16.63
N SER A 12 -60.83 1.14 -16.05
CA SER A 12 -60.89 2.61 -15.75
C SER A 12 -61.58 3.24 -14.49
N PHE A 13 -60.74 4.03 -13.77
CA PHE A 13 -60.93 5.38 -13.15
C PHE A 13 -61.14 5.65 -11.63
N LYS A 14 -60.29 6.60 -11.14
CA LYS A 14 -60.34 7.51 -9.95
C LYS A 14 -60.15 6.87 -8.55
N VAL A 15 -59.07 7.13 -7.79
CA VAL A 15 -58.52 8.39 -7.19
C VAL A 15 -59.35 8.94 -6.02
N LEU A 16 -58.90 8.71 -4.77
CA LEU A 16 -58.45 9.73 -3.78
C LEU A 16 -57.94 9.09 -2.44
N SER A 17 -57.11 9.83 -1.69
CA SER A 17 -56.87 9.78 -0.23
C SER A 17 -56.42 8.49 0.48
N ALA A 18 -55.15 8.47 0.95
CA ALA A 18 -54.73 7.77 2.18
C ALA A 18 -53.34 8.25 2.71
N VAL A 19 -53.25 9.49 3.20
CA VAL A 19 -52.08 9.98 3.96
C VAL A 19 -52.54 10.37 5.37
N LEU A 20 -52.23 9.55 6.37
CA LEU A 20 -52.20 9.80 7.84
C LEU A 20 -52.38 8.47 8.64
N ALA A 21 -51.30 7.83 9.11
CA ALA A 21 -51.35 6.79 10.18
C ALA A 21 -49.97 6.31 10.74
N SER A 22 -48.94 7.16 10.88
CA SER A 22 -47.61 6.71 11.37
C SER A 22 -46.93 7.65 12.38
N SER A 23 -47.67 8.14 13.38
CA SER A 23 -47.11 8.99 14.46
C SER A 23 -47.82 8.82 15.81
N LEU A 24 -47.59 7.72 16.54
CA LEU A 24 -47.65 7.71 18.02
C LEU A 24 -47.13 6.38 18.61
N LEU A 25 -46.05 6.44 19.42
CA LEU A 25 -45.84 5.76 20.72
C LEU A 25 -44.34 5.61 21.05
N ILE A 26 -43.91 6.35 22.08
CA ILE A 26 -42.67 6.12 22.83
C ILE A 26 -43.06 6.15 24.31
N LEU A 27 -42.70 5.10 25.07
CA LEU A 27 -42.43 5.02 26.53
C LEU A 27 -42.96 3.73 27.17
N SER A 28 -42.11 3.15 28.04
CA SER A 28 -42.29 1.87 28.77
C SER A 28 -42.38 0.62 27.89
N CYS A 29 -41.99 -0.58 28.32
CA CYS A 29 -41.55 -0.99 29.67
C CYS A 29 -40.38 -1.99 29.59
N SER A 30 -39.70 -2.22 30.71
CA SER A 30 -38.60 -3.19 30.84
C SER A 30 -39.09 -4.57 31.26
N GLN A 31 -38.86 -5.62 30.46
CA GLN A 31 -38.58 -6.96 30.98
C GLN A 31 -38.01 -7.91 29.91
N SER A 32 -37.33 -8.95 30.38
CA SER A 32 -36.62 -9.96 29.58
C SER A 32 -37.55 -11.08 29.09
N ILE A 33 -37.48 -11.41 27.78
CA ILE A 33 -37.92 -12.70 27.26
C ILE A 33 -36.84 -13.25 26.32
N THR A 34 -36.15 -14.30 26.77
CA THR A 34 -35.30 -15.14 25.93
C THR A 34 -36.15 -16.19 25.22
N GLN A 35 -36.21 -16.18 23.88
CA GLN A 35 -36.67 -17.34 23.11
C GLN A 35 -36.08 -17.32 21.70
N ASN A 36 -35.47 -18.44 21.30
CA ASN A 36 -34.89 -18.61 19.97
C ASN A 36 -35.99 -18.78 18.92
N ALA A 37 -36.08 -17.84 17.98
CA ALA A 37 -36.96 -17.93 16.81
C ALA A 37 -36.12 -17.77 15.53
N THR A 38 -35.60 -18.88 15.01
CA THR A 38 -34.80 -18.89 13.77
C THR A 38 -35.71 -18.65 12.56
N VAL A 39 -35.88 -17.38 12.18
CA VAL A 39 -36.67 -17.00 10.99
C VAL A 39 -35.83 -17.25 9.73
N ILE A 40 -35.96 -18.45 9.15
CA ILE A 40 -35.35 -18.78 7.85
C ILE A 40 -36.13 -18.06 6.74
N VAL A 41 -35.68 -16.86 6.36
CA VAL A 41 -36.17 -16.15 5.18
C VAL A 41 -35.50 -16.75 3.94
N GLN A 42 -36.18 -17.65 3.22
CA GLN A 42 -35.76 -18.03 1.88
C GLN A 42 -36.22 -16.96 0.86
N PRO A 43 -35.32 -16.27 0.14
CA PRO A 43 -35.71 -15.41 -0.97
C PRO A 43 -36.15 -16.25 -2.17
N LYS A 44 -37.46 -16.56 -2.24
CA LYS A 44 -38.12 -17.01 -3.48
C LYS A 44 -38.60 -15.80 -4.27
N GLY A 45 -37.82 -15.40 -5.26
CA GLY A 45 -38.21 -14.39 -6.25
C GLY A 45 -37.04 -14.07 -7.18
N ASP A 46 -37.29 -14.08 -8.49
CA ASP A 46 -36.30 -13.75 -9.50
C ASP A 46 -35.88 -12.27 -9.39
N PHE A 47 -34.59 -12.02 -9.20
CA PHE A 47 -34.02 -10.67 -9.23
C PHE A 47 -32.78 -10.60 -10.11
N ALA A 48 -32.81 -9.64 -11.04
CA ALA A 48 -31.70 -9.13 -11.84
C ALA A 48 -30.70 -10.15 -12.42
N ALA A 49 -30.93 -10.54 -13.68
CA ALA A 49 -29.80 -10.63 -14.60
C ALA A 49 -29.25 -9.20 -14.84
N LEU A 50 -27.91 -9.08 -14.89
CA LEU A 50 -27.14 -7.83 -15.10
C LEU A 50 -27.17 -6.82 -13.94
N GLY A 51 -26.02 -6.67 -13.27
CA GLY A 51 -25.65 -5.48 -12.48
C GLY A 51 -25.64 -5.65 -10.95
N GLY A 52 -24.45 -5.43 -10.34
CA GLY A 52 -24.25 -5.05 -8.94
C GLY A 52 -24.79 -5.96 -7.83
N VAL A 53 -23.93 -6.82 -7.26
CA VAL A 53 -24.16 -7.36 -5.92
C VAL A 53 -23.65 -6.32 -4.91
N SER A 54 -24.56 -5.73 -4.11
CA SER A 54 -24.20 -4.81 -3.01
C SER A 54 -23.29 -5.51 -1.99
N LEU A 55 -22.35 -4.76 -1.40
CA LEU A 55 -21.51 -5.23 -0.30
C LEU A 55 -22.37 -5.76 0.85
N ASP A 56 -22.25 -7.08 1.05
CA ASP A 56 -22.82 -7.87 2.15
C ASP A 56 -24.17 -7.35 2.70
N PRO A 57 -25.30 -7.80 2.12
CA PRO A 57 -26.63 -7.52 2.63
C PRO A 57 -27.03 -8.40 3.84
N THR A 58 -26.24 -9.40 4.27
CA THR A 58 -26.65 -10.43 5.24
C THR A 58 -25.78 -10.56 6.50
N ILE A 59 -24.64 -9.87 6.60
CA ILE A 59 -24.19 -9.32 7.89
C ILE A 59 -25.36 -8.54 8.46
N ALA A 60 -25.96 -9.06 9.55
CA ALA A 60 -26.89 -8.29 10.34
C ALA A 60 -26.17 -7.03 10.79
N LYS A 61 -26.59 -5.86 10.27
CA LYS A 61 -25.91 -4.56 10.41
C LYS A 61 -26.08 -3.98 11.84
N VAL A 62 -25.74 -4.79 12.85
CA VAL A 62 -25.86 -4.53 14.27
C VAL A 62 -24.65 -3.71 14.74
N CYS A 63 -24.88 -2.44 15.07
CA CYS A 63 -23.93 -1.60 15.79
C CYS A 63 -23.73 -2.11 17.24
N GLY A 64 -23.13 -3.29 17.42
CA GLY A 64 -23.07 -3.97 18.72
C GLY A 64 -22.07 -5.13 18.88
N GLY A 65 -21.51 -5.69 17.78
CA GLY A 65 -20.33 -6.56 17.86
C GLY A 65 -20.53 -8.07 17.68
N GLU A 66 -21.73 -8.54 17.33
CA GLU A 66 -21.94 -9.93 16.87
C GLU A 66 -21.98 -9.98 15.33
N THR A 67 -21.11 -10.78 14.73
CA THR A 67 -21.21 -11.16 13.30
C THR A 67 -22.03 -12.44 13.21
N VAL A 68 -22.95 -12.52 12.25
CA VAL A 68 -23.78 -13.72 12.03
C VAL A 68 -22.90 -14.89 11.58
N ALA A 69 -23.35 -16.13 11.84
CA ALA A 69 -22.70 -17.33 11.32
C ALA A 69 -22.62 -17.29 9.79
N GLY A 70 -21.45 -17.65 9.24
CA GLY A 70 -21.08 -17.33 7.86
C GLY A 70 -22.09 -17.80 6.81
N ASP A 71 -22.47 -16.88 5.91
CA ASP A 71 -23.20 -17.19 4.70
C ASP A 71 -22.43 -18.22 3.84
N GLN A 72 -23.18 -19.06 3.12
CA GLN A 72 -22.63 -20.11 2.26
C GLN A 72 -23.33 -20.17 0.90
N GLY A 73 -22.73 -19.55 -0.10
CA GLY A 73 -23.21 -19.64 -1.48
C GLY A 73 -22.66 -18.57 -2.42
N TYR A 74 -22.00 -17.53 -1.90
CA TYR A 74 -21.43 -16.48 -2.73
C TYR A 74 -20.33 -17.02 -3.63
N ALA A 75 -19.43 -17.87 -3.12
CA ALA A 75 -18.38 -18.47 -3.94
C ALA A 75 -18.96 -19.28 -5.12
N ARG A 76 -20.10 -19.95 -4.91
CA ARG A 76 -20.84 -20.66 -5.98
C ARG A 76 -21.55 -19.71 -6.95
N SER A 77 -21.90 -18.50 -6.53
CA SER A 77 -22.47 -17.46 -7.40
C SER A 77 -21.39 -16.78 -8.23
N MET A 78 -20.32 -16.33 -7.58
CA MET A 78 -19.10 -15.80 -8.20
C MET A 78 -18.56 -16.79 -9.24
N ALA A 79 -18.40 -18.07 -8.90
CA ALA A 79 -17.89 -19.07 -9.84
C ALA A 79 -18.75 -19.18 -11.12
N ARG A 80 -20.09 -19.10 -11.01
CA ARG A 80 -20.98 -19.05 -12.19
C ARG A 80 -20.81 -17.74 -12.99
N GLN A 81 -20.72 -16.60 -12.31
CA GLN A 81 -20.57 -15.29 -12.93
C GLN A 81 -19.24 -15.16 -13.68
N TYR A 82 -18.11 -15.51 -13.04
CA TYR A 82 -16.81 -15.50 -13.69
C TYR A 82 -16.71 -16.54 -14.82
N ARG A 83 -17.37 -17.71 -14.70
CA ARG A 83 -17.51 -18.63 -15.85
C ARG A 83 -18.29 -18.01 -17.01
N GLN A 84 -19.31 -17.19 -16.74
CA GLN A 84 -20.02 -16.43 -17.78
C GLN A 84 -19.14 -15.34 -18.41
N HIS A 85 -18.40 -14.57 -17.60
CA HIS A 85 -17.43 -13.57 -18.08
C HIS A 85 -16.34 -14.21 -18.97
N LEU A 86 -15.73 -15.32 -18.54
CA LEU A 86 -14.76 -16.09 -19.33
C LEU A 86 -15.36 -16.56 -20.67
N ASN A 87 -16.57 -17.15 -20.63
CA ASN A 87 -17.26 -17.57 -21.85
C ASN A 87 -17.59 -16.41 -22.80
N GLN A 88 -17.84 -15.20 -22.28
CA GLN A 88 -18.05 -14.00 -23.10
C GLN A 88 -16.72 -13.50 -23.69
N LEU A 89 -15.69 -13.34 -22.86
CA LEU A 89 -14.34 -12.92 -23.27
C LEU A 89 -13.78 -13.83 -24.36
N MET A 90 -13.83 -15.17 -24.18
CA MET A 90 -13.35 -16.12 -25.17
C MET A 90 -14.07 -16.01 -26.53
N ARG A 91 -15.35 -15.60 -26.56
CA ARG A 91 -16.08 -15.33 -27.82
C ARG A 91 -15.62 -14.02 -28.47
N LEU A 92 -15.43 -12.97 -27.67
CA LEU A 92 -14.98 -11.66 -28.14
C LEU A 92 -13.53 -11.72 -28.67
N THR A 93 -12.62 -12.43 -27.99
CA THR A 93 -11.20 -12.51 -28.38
C THR A 93 -10.92 -13.49 -29.53
N SER A 94 -11.83 -14.41 -29.86
CA SER A 94 -11.60 -15.47 -30.85
C SER A 94 -12.15 -15.18 -32.26
N GLY A 95 -12.60 -13.94 -32.53
CA GLY A 95 -13.13 -13.57 -33.85
C GLY A 95 -14.34 -14.42 -34.29
N GLY A 96 -15.11 -14.95 -33.32
CA GLY A 96 -16.30 -15.76 -33.59
C GLY A 96 -16.04 -17.23 -33.98
N GLN A 97 -14.81 -17.74 -33.95
CA GLN A 97 -14.54 -19.14 -34.36
C GLN A 97 -14.92 -20.22 -33.32
N PHE A 98 -15.12 -19.88 -32.04
CA PHE A 98 -15.69 -20.82 -31.06
C PHE A 98 -17.23 -20.91 -31.18
N GLY A 99 -17.69 -21.43 -32.31
CA GLY A 99 -19.10 -21.73 -32.57
C GLY A 99 -19.54 -23.07 -31.97
N ASN A 100 -20.62 -23.05 -31.17
CA ASN A 100 -21.39 -24.20 -30.68
C ASN A 100 -20.62 -25.32 -29.94
N THR A 101 -20.52 -25.18 -28.62
CA THR A 101 -21.15 -26.19 -27.75
C THR A 101 -22.63 -25.80 -27.60
N GLY A 102 -23.54 -26.75 -27.87
CA GLY A 102 -24.88 -26.41 -28.35
C GLY A 102 -25.86 -25.85 -27.32
N SER A 103 -26.46 -24.70 -27.61
CA SER A 103 -27.78 -24.34 -27.08
C SER A 103 -28.87 -24.99 -27.94
N ILE A 104 -29.87 -25.61 -27.30
CA ILE A 104 -31.01 -26.21 -28.00
C ILE A 104 -32.06 -25.12 -28.25
N TYR A 105 -32.05 -24.52 -29.43
CA TYR A 105 -33.21 -24.03 -30.20
C TYR A 105 -32.69 -23.55 -31.56
N GLY A 106 -33.21 -24.08 -32.67
CA GLY A 106 -32.64 -23.87 -33.99
C GLY A 106 -33.60 -23.21 -34.98
N GLU A 107 -33.06 -22.45 -35.93
CA GLU A 107 -33.74 -22.06 -37.16
C GLU A 107 -32.74 -21.97 -38.34
N ASN A 108 -33.23 -22.01 -39.58
CA ASN A 108 -32.43 -22.37 -40.76
C ASN A 108 -32.10 -21.18 -41.68
N VAL A 109 -30.82 -21.02 -42.06
CA VAL A 109 -30.39 -20.25 -43.24
C VAL A 109 -29.28 -21.01 -43.99
N ARG A 110 -29.21 -20.90 -45.32
CA ARG A 110 -28.24 -21.60 -46.20
C ARG A 110 -27.03 -20.71 -46.58
N PRO A 111 -25.85 -21.31 -46.89
CA PRO A 111 -24.62 -20.59 -47.24
C PRO A 111 -24.50 -20.24 -48.74
N GLY A 112 -23.54 -19.36 -49.09
CA GLY A 112 -23.21 -18.98 -50.47
C GLY A 112 -21.70 -18.78 -50.73
N ALA A 113 -21.17 -19.58 -51.66
CA ALA A 113 -19.93 -19.49 -52.49
C ALA A 113 -18.69 -18.65 -52.08
N SER A 114 -17.52 -19.27 -52.22
CA SER A 114 -16.17 -18.63 -52.33
C SER A 114 -15.70 -18.53 -53.80
N PRO A 115 -14.58 -17.84 -54.08
CA PRO A 115 -13.59 -18.39 -55.04
C PRO A 115 -12.08 -18.17 -54.72
N THR A 116 -11.27 -19.23 -54.89
CA THR A 116 -9.86 -19.34 -55.41
C THR A 116 -8.87 -18.14 -55.32
N THR A 117 -7.67 -18.16 -54.67
CA THR A 117 -6.37 -18.87 -54.94
C THR A 117 -5.69 -18.55 -56.29
N GLY A 118 -4.36 -18.32 -56.49
CA GLY A 118 -3.08 -18.31 -55.71
C GLY A 118 -1.95 -17.68 -56.59
N PRO A 119 -0.62 -18.01 -56.59
CA PRO A 119 0.21 -18.89 -55.72
C PRO A 119 1.66 -18.35 -55.34
N THR A 120 2.49 -19.24 -54.76
CA THR A 120 3.96 -19.32 -54.38
C THR A 120 5.06 -18.48 -55.13
N ALA A 121 6.34 -18.35 -54.70
CA ALA A 121 7.28 -19.31 -54.05
C ALA A 121 8.52 -18.72 -53.28
N ASP A 122 9.39 -19.60 -52.75
CA ASP A 122 10.64 -19.41 -51.95
C ASP A 122 11.84 -20.23 -52.56
N PRO A 123 13.14 -19.90 -52.34
CA PRO A 123 14.04 -20.84 -51.61
C PRO A 123 15.31 -20.25 -50.87
N GLY A 124 15.83 -20.99 -49.86
CA GLY A 124 17.22 -20.86 -49.29
C GLY A 124 18.27 -21.79 -49.95
N PRO A 125 19.30 -22.39 -49.28
CA PRO A 125 19.82 -22.24 -47.89
C PRO A 125 21.39 -22.37 -47.68
N THR A 126 21.89 -22.46 -46.41
CA THR A 126 23.22 -23.03 -45.92
C THR A 126 24.56 -22.31 -46.24
N ALA A 127 25.72 -22.47 -45.54
CA ALA A 127 26.19 -23.20 -44.32
C ALA A 127 27.47 -22.56 -43.66
N ALA A 128 27.98 -23.10 -42.53
CA ALA A 128 29.18 -22.64 -41.76
C ALA A 128 30.43 -23.58 -41.89
N PRO A 129 31.61 -23.28 -41.28
CA PRO A 129 32.13 -24.14 -40.17
C PRO A 129 33.19 -23.55 -39.15
N THR A 130 33.26 -24.14 -37.92
CA THR A 130 34.43 -24.52 -37.03
C THR A 130 35.74 -23.69 -36.90
N ASP A 131 36.58 -23.67 -35.84
CA ASP A 131 36.64 -24.08 -34.39
C ASP A 131 38.09 -23.72 -33.86
N GLU A 132 38.50 -23.61 -32.57
CA GLU A 132 37.82 -23.41 -31.27
C GLU A 132 38.65 -22.55 -30.23
N PRO A 133 39.71 -22.99 -29.47
CA PRO A 133 39.97 -22.43 -28.11
C PRO A 133 41.39 -21.95 -27.68
N THR A 134 41.45 -20.94 -26.80
CA THR A 134 42.47 -20.71 -25.72
C THR A 134 41.80 -19.96 -24.53
N ALA A 135 42.30 -20.02 -23.28
CA ALA A 135 41.47 -19.78 -22.08
C ALA A 135 41.88 -18.65 -21.08
N GLN A 136 40.84 -18.08 -20.43
CA GLN A 136 40.78 -17.31 -19.16
C GLN A 136 41.44 -15.90 -19.08
N PRO A 137 41.02 -15.03 -18.12
CA PRO A 137 40.05 -15.22 -17.02
C PRO A 137 38.77 -14.34 -17.11
N THR A 138 37.92 -14.44 -16.07
CA THR A 138 36.50 -14.05 -16.05
C THR A 138 36.20 -12.59 -15.67
N SER A 139 35.13 -12.01 -16.25
CA SER A 139 34.42 -10.83 -15.75
C SER A 139 32.90 -11.04 -15.78
N ALA A 140 32.16 -10.32 -14.93
CA ALA A 140 30.70 -10.44 -14.76
C ALA A 140 29.92 -9.64 -15.84
N PRO A 141 28.63 -9.94 -16.10
CA PRO A 141 27.98 -9.56 -17.35
C PRO A 141 27.56 -8.10 -17.45
N THR A 142 27.76 -7.52 -18.64
CA THR A 142 27.18 -6.25 -19.08
C THR A 142 25.70 -6.46 -19.47
N ALA A 143 24.83 -5.52 -19.10
CA ALA A 143 23.49 -5.39 -19.66
C ALA A 143 23.42 -4.16 -20.56
N GLU A 144 22.69 -4.25 -21.67
CA GLU A 144 22.57 -3.16 -22.65
C GLU A 144 21.50 -2.12 -22.29
N ALA A 145 21.74 -0.88 -22.70
CA ALA A 145 20.78 0.23 -22.67
C ALA A 145 19.99 0.26 -24.00
N THR A 146 18.86 0.93 -24.20
CA THR A 146 18.08 1.92 -23.43
C THR A 146 16.62 1.82 -23.94
N SER A 147 15.58 2.43 -23.34
CA SER A 147 15.35 3.87 -23.43
C SER A 147 14.30 4.39 -22.43
N ASP A 148 14.69 5.35 -21.62
CA ASP A 148 13.93 6.61 -21.55
C ASP A 148 14.84 7.77 -21.13
N ILE A 149 14.86 8.87 -21.90
CA ILE A 149 15.62 10.08 -21.59
C ILE A 149 14.81 11.30 -22.07
N SER A 150 14.11 11.97 -21.15
CA SER A 150 13.71 13.35 -21.37
C SER A 150 13.65 14.16 -20.07
N VAL A 151 14.27 15.35 -20.12
CA VAL A 151 14.15 16.48 -19.17
C VAL A 151 14.14 16.14 -17.67
N VAL A 152 15.33 15.88 -17.11
CA VAL A 152 15.53 16.14 -15.67
C VAL A 152 15.58 17.66 -15.47
N GLU A 153 14.66 18.19 -14.65
CA GLU A 153 14.58 19.61 -14.34
C GLU A 153 15.85 20.09 -13.62
N LYS A 154 16.31 21.31 -13.94
CA LYS A 154 17.53 21.91 -13.38
C LYS A 154 17.19 22.94 -12.31
N THR A 155 17.81 22.78 -11.14
CA THR A 155 17.66 23.66 -9.98
C THR A 155 19.02 24.24 -9.55
N THR A 156 18.96 25.16 -8.59
CA THR A 156 20.13 25.64 -7.83
C THR A 156 19.97 25.20 -6.39
N PHE A 157 21.08 24.86 -5.74
CA PHE A 157 21.15 24.70 -4.30
C PHE A 157 22.37 25.43 -3.74
N ASN A 158 22.30 25.78 -2.46
CA ASN A 158 23.36 26.50 -1.77
C ASN A 158 23.44 26.04 -0.31
N GLY A 159 24.40 26.59 0.42
CA GLY A 159 24.49 26.43 1.86
C GLY A 159 25.67 27.20 2.44
N LYS A 160 25.71 27.28 3.75
CA LYS A 160 26.87 27.78 4.51
C LYS A 160 27.50 26.68 5.34
N ILE A 161 28.82 26.69 5.41
CA ILE A 161 29.60 25.81 6.27
C ILE A 161 30.17 26.65 7.39
N PHE A 162 29.99 26.16 8.61
CA PHE A 162 30.48 26.78 9.84
C PHE A 162 31.45 25.85 10.56
N ASP A 163 32.31 26.42 11.39
CA ASP A 163 33.07 25.68 12.39
C ASP A 163 32.20 25.35 13.62
N ALA A 164 32.75 24.57 14.55
CA ALA A 164 32.06 24.21 15.79
C ALA A 164 31.75 25.40 16.73
N LEU A 165 32.26 26.59 16.44
CA LEU A 165 32.01 27.85 17.16
C LEU A 165 30.97 28.75 16.46
N GLY A 166 30.49 28.37 15.27
CA GLY A 166 29.53 29.13 14.47
C GLY A 166 30.14 30.16 13.51
N ASN A 167 31.47 30.17 13.30
CA ASN A 167 32.11 31.04 12.30
C ASN A 167 32.02 30.42 10.90
N PRO A 168 31.70 31.20 9.84
CA PRO A 168 31.73 30.71 8.47
C PRO A 168 33.14 30.26 8.03
N LEU A 169 33.28 29.08 7.44
CA LEU A 169 34.57 28.48 7.05
C LEU A 169 34.87 28.60 5.56
N ASP A 170 35.95 29.31 5.22
CA ASP A 170 36.47 29.47 3.86
C ASP A 170 37.50 28.40 3.50
N GLY A 171 37.57 28.06 2.20
CA GLY A 171 38.49 27.05 1.68
C GLY A 171 38.07 25.61 1.99
N VAL A 172 36.79 25.36 2.29
CA VAL A 172 36.20 24.02 2.37
C VAL A 172 35.85 23.59 0.95
N GLU A 173 36.39 22.47 0.48
CA GLU A 173 35.92 21.82 -0.73
C GLU A 173 34.55 21.21 -0.46
N VAL A 174 33.58 21.52 -1.32
CA VAL A 174 32.26 20.89 -1.28
C VAL A 174 32.10 20.12 -2.57
N LYS A 175 31.89 18.82 -2.45
CA LYS A 175 31.61 17.88 -3.52
C LYS A 175 30.15 17.45 -3.44
N VAL A 176 29.46 17.43 -4.57
CA VAL A 176 28.13 16.82 -4.70
C VAL A 176 28.18 15.70 -5.72
N ARG A 177 27.47 14.61 -5.44
CA ARG A 177 27.18 13.55 -6.41
C ARG A 177 25.72 13.11 -6.33
N SER A 178 25.15 12.67 -7.45
CA SER A 178 23.89 11.92 -7.47
C SER A 178 24.08 10.55 -6.84
N LEU A 179 23.07 10.10 -6.07
CA LEU A 179 22.92 8.70 -5.65
C LEU A 179 22.01 7.91 -6.60
N ASN A 180 21.23 8.60 -7.46
CA ASN A 180 20.42 7.96 -8.48
C ASN A 180 21.29 7.67 -9.73
N THR A 181 21.63 6.41 -9.94
CA THR A 181 22.49 5.95 -11.05
C THR A 181 21.92 6.27 -12.44
N SER A 182 20.60 6.40 -12.58
CA SER A 182 19.94 6.79 -13.83
C SER A 182 20.07 8.28 -14.15
N VAL A 183 20.51 9.11 -13.20
CA VAL A 183 20.76 10.55 -13.41
C VAL A 183 22.15 10.90 -12.87
N PRO A 184 23.23 10.70 -13.66
CA PRO A 184 24.57 11.07 -13.25
C PRO A 184 24.71 12.60 -13.16
N PHE A 185 25.11 13.06 -11.98
CA PHE A 185 25.50 14.45 -11.72
C PHE A 185 26.62 14.41 -10.68
N GLU A 186 27.71 15.13 -10.94
CA GLU A 186 28.81 15.31 -10.01
C GLU A 186 29.41 16.71 -10.22
N ALA A 187 29.67 17.44 -9.14
CA ALA A 187 30.27 18.76 -9.18
C ALA A 187 31.08 19.04 -7.90
N ILE A 188 32.07 19.92 -8.01
CA ILE A 188 32.90 20.36 -6.88
C ILE A 188 32.98 21.89 -6.90
N THR A 189 32.97 22.51 -5.72
CA THR A 189 33.17 23.95 -5.50
C THR A 189 33.94 24.20 -4.21
N THR A 190 34.28 25.44 -3.89
CA THR A 190 34.99 25.81 -2.65
C THR A 190 34.28 26.97 -1.95
N THR A 191 34.19 26.93 -0.62
CA THR A 191 33.49 27.97 0.15
C THR A 191 34.21 29.31 0.18
N ALA A 192 33.42 30.39 0.11
CA ALA A 192 33.85 31.77 0.37
C ALA A 192 32.75 32.52 1.16
N GLY A 193 33.13 33.26 2.22
CA GLY A 193 32.18 33.70 3.25
C GLY A 193 31.39 32.54 3.89
N GLY A 194 32.05 31.38 4.06
CA GLY A 194 31.49 30.07 4.39
C GLY A 194 30.51 29.50 3.36
N THR A 195 30.21 30.22 2.28
CA THR A 195 29.07 29.93 1.41
C THR A 195 29.50 29.10 0.21
N PHE A 196 28.73 28.04 -0.11
CA PHE A 196 28.82 27.29 -1.36
C PHE A 196 27.51 27.38 -2.15
N ALA A 197 27.58 27.21 -3.47
CA ALA A 197 26.43 27.10 -4.34
C ALA A 197 26.73 26.24 -5.56
N PHE A 198 25.72 25.50 -6.01
CA PHE A 198 25.74 24.69 -7.23
C PHE A 198 24.53 25.04 -8.09
N ASN A 199 24.79 25.34 -9.36
CA ASN A 199 23.78 25.65 -10.36
C ASN A 199 23.62 24.48 -11.33
N ASN A 200 22.45 24.39 -12.00
CA ASN A 200 22.14 23.35 -12.99
C ASN A 200 22.13 21.91 -12.44
N ALA A 201 21.91 21.74 -11.13
CA ALA A 201 21.82 20.45 -10.48
C ALA A 201 20.45 19.78 -10.77
N PRO A 202 20.35 18.44 -10.80
CA PRO A 202 19.09 17.74 -11.12
C PRO A 202 18.08 17.81 -9.97
N ALA A 203 16.92 18.40 -10.20
CA ALA A 203 15.78 18.34 -9.29
C ALA A 203 15.10 16.97 -9.31
N GLY A 204 14.42 16.60 -8.22
CA GLY A 204 13.82 15.28 -8.01
C GLY A 204 14.82 14.16 -7.69
N VAL A 205 16.13 14.45 -7.72
CA VAL A 205 17.20 13.49 -7.51
C VAL A 205 17.76 13.57 -6.10
N GLN A 206 17.99 12.38 -5.52
CA GLN A 206 18.75 12.24 -4.28
C GLN A 206 20.24 12.43 -4.54
N ILE A 207 20.84 13.40 -3.86
CA ILE A 207 22.26 13.74 -3.93
C ILE A 207 22.92 13.50 -2.57
N GLU A 208 24.22 13.21 -2.59
CA GLU A 208 25.10 13.33 -1.43
C GLU A 208 25.89 14.63 -1.57
N ILE A 209 25.82 15.51 -0.56
CA ILE A 209 26.67 16.70 -0.43
C ILE A 209 27.73 16.37 0.62
N THR A 210 28.99 16.35 0.21
CA THR A 210 30.16 16.02 1.04
C THR A 210 31.11 17.21 1.10
N ALA A 211 31.32 17.75 2.30
CA ALA A 211 32.26 18.83 2.59
C ALA A 211 33.54 18.31 3.24
N THR A 212 34.68 18.76 2.72
CA THR A 212 36.05 18.33 3.08
C THR A 212 36.97 19.53 3.19
N ARG A 213 37.82 19.57 4.22
CA ARG A 213 38.90 20.57 4.36
C ARG A 213 40.10 19.90 5.04
N PRO A 214 41.35 20.11 4.59
CA PRO A 214 42.51 19.57 5.27
C PRO A 214 42.53 19.98 6.74
N GLY A 215 42.69 19.01 7.65
CA GLY A 215 42.61 19.22 9.09
C GLY A 215 41.20 19.22 9.70
N TYR A 216 40.14 18.94 8.93
CA TYR A 216 38.76 18.85 9.42
C TYR A 216 38.14 17.48 9.11
N ALA A 217 37.37 16.96 10.06
CA ALA A 217 36.51 15.80 9.89
C ALA A 217 35.49 16.04 8.75
N PRO A 218 35.35 15.13 7.77
CA PRO A 218 34.45 15.31 6.65
C PRO A 218 32.97 15.35 7.09
N ARG A 219 32.14 16.02 6.29
CA ARG A 219 30.69 16.11 6.50
C ARG A 219 29.92 15.75 5.25
N SER A 220 29.29 14.59 5.25
CA SER A 220 28.30 14.19 4.25
C SER A 220 26.88 14.35 4.78
N ARG A 221 25.94 14.72 3.90
CA ARG A 221 24.49 14.64 4.09
C ARG A 221 23.82 14.25 2.76
N THR A 222 22.76 13.46 2.83
CA THR A 222 22.00 12.99 1.67
C THR A 222 20.67 13.74 1.58
N GLU A 223 20.44 14.42 0.46
CA GLU A 223 19.32 15.37 0.26
C GLU A 223 18.57 15.07 -1.03
N VAL A 224 17.27 15.35 -1.07
CA VAL A 224 16.50 15.31 -2.33
C VAL A 224 16.35 16.73 -2.85
N LEU A 225 16.95 17.01 -4.01
CA LEU A 225 16.91 18.34 -4.61
C LEU A 225 15.50 18.71 -5.06
N LYS A 226 14.98 19.85 -4.59
CA LYS A 226 13.65 20.35 -4.94
C LYS A 226 13.72 21.24 -6.18
N SER A 227 12.60 21.31 -6.92
CA SER A 227 12.42 22.32 -7.95
C SER A 227 12.44 23.73 -7.34
N ASN A 228 13.18 24.65 -7.96
CA ASN A 228 13.20 26.07 -7.59
C ASN A 228 12.00 26.86 -8.15
N LYS A 229 11.10 26.24 -8.93
CA LYS A 229 9.88 26.87 -9.46
C LYS A 229 8.88 27.30 -8.36
N GLN A 230 9.06 26.85 -7.12
CA GLN A 230 8.13 27.12 -6.01
C GLN A 230 8.37 28.46 -5.29
N GLY A 231 9.40 29.22 -5.66
CA GLY A 231 9.59 30.60 -5.20
C GLY A 231 10.14 30.80 -3.78
N ASP A 232 10.33 29.74 -3.00
CA ASP A 232 11.09 29.80 -1.73
C ASP A 232 12.61 29.81 -2.01
N PRO A 233 13.34 30.89 -1.66
CA PRO A 233 14.80 30.98 -1.86
C PRO A 233 15.61 30.06 -0.94
N ASN A 234 15.00 29.42 0.08
CA ASN A 234 15.66 28.50 1.01
C ASN A 234 15.34 27.02 0.73
N ALA A 235 14.49 26.70 -0.26
CA ALA A 235 13.98 25.34 -0.48
C ALA A 235 15.08 24.27 -0.62
N ASN A 236 16.24 24.69 -1.16
CA ASN A 236 17.48 23.92 -1.32
C ASN A 236 18.68 24.60 -0.62
N ARG A 237 18.49 25.07 0.62
CA ARG A 237 19.59 25.58 1.46
C ARG A 237 20.03 24.50 2.45
N PHE A 238 21.27 24.03 2.30
CA PHE A 238 21.83 22.89 3.03
C PHE A 238 23.05 23.29 3.86
N ASP A 239 22.83 24.10 4.89
CA ASP A 239 23.91 24.56 5.77
C ASP A 239 24.51 23.41 6.62
N PHE A 240 25.82 23.47 6.88
CA PHE A 240 26.58 22.61 7.78
C PHE A 240 26.95 23.42 9.03
N GLY A 241 26.03 23.42 10.01
CA GLY A 241 26.01 24.35 11.16
C GLY A 241 24.98 25.46 10.96
N SER A 242 24.75 26.31 11.96
CA SER A 242 23.84 27.46 11.82
C SER A 242 24.20 28.62 12.76
N ALA A 243 23.85 29.84 12.36
CA ALA A 243 23.84 31.03 13.21
C ALA A 243 22.44 31.39 13.76
N ASP A 244 21.36 30.90 13.13
CA ASP A 244 19.97 31.29 13.41
C ASP A 244 19.00 30.10 13.29
N SER A 245 18.36 29.71 14.40
CA SER A 245 16.98 29.17 14.52
C SER A 245 16.78 28.39 15.83
N SER A 246 15.53 28.17 16.23
CA SER A 246 15.14 28.00 17.64
C SER A 246 14.51 26.64 18.00
N SER A 247 14.96 25.53 17.41
CA SER A 247 14.33 24.21 17.62
C SER A 247 15.28 23.01 17.75
N PHE A 248 16.46 23.03 17.13
CA PHE A 248 17.41 21.90 17.11
C PHE A 248 18.85 22.42 17.32
N GLY A 249 19.74 21.59 17.86
CA GLY A 249 21.01 22.03 18.45
C GLY A 249 22.01 22.66 17.46
N SER A 250 22.60 23.80 17.87
CA SER A 250 23.23 24.76 16.95
C SER A 250 24.65 24.41 16.45
N SER A 251 25.36 23.47 17.05
CA SER A 251 26.72 23.05 16.64
C SER A 251 26.76 21.74 15.82
N TYR A 252 25.63 21.05 15.66
CA TYR A 252 25.61 19.65 15.24
C TYR A 252 25.75 19.38 13.72
N GLY A 253 25.68 20.41 12.88
CA GLY A 253 26.00 20.29 11.45
C GLY A 253 27.44 20.65 11.07
N ALA A 254 28.20 21.28 11.97
CA ALA A 254 29.43 22.00 11.64
C ALA A 254 30.62 21.10 11.24
N LEU A 255 31.54 21.66 10.43
CA LEU A 255 32.86 21.10 10.22
C LEU A 255 33.68 21.24 11.52
N SER A 256 34.53 20.25 11.82
CA SER A 256 35.30 20.19 13.07
C SER A 256 36.74 19.77 12.81
N ASP A 257 37.69 20.50 13.39
CA ASP A 257 39.12 20.19 13.55
C ASP A 257 39.42 19.61 14.95
N LEU A 258 38.37 19.11 15.62
CA LEU A 258 38.40 18.45 16.92
C LEU A 258 37.88 17.01 16.81
N PRO A 259 38.50 16.04 17.51
CA PRO A 259 38.25 14.61 17.33
C PRO A 259 36.84 14.16 17.74
N GLU A 260 36.33 13.15 17.05
CA GLU A 260 34.98 12.58 17.25
C GLU A 260 34.90 11.13 16.78
N VAL A 261 33.89 10.38 17.26
CA VAL A 261 33.54 9.07 16.71
C VAL A 261 32.63 9.28 15.51
N ILE A 262 33.08 8.85 14.32
CA ILE A 262 32.37 9.03 13.04
C ILE A 262 31.58 7.79 12.59
N ARG A 263 31.85 6.62 13.19
CA ARG A 263 31.20 5.35 12.87
C ARG A 263 31.31 4.38 14.04
N VAL A 264 30.26 3.56 14.24
CA VAL A 264 30.30 2.37 15.08
C VAL A 264 29.83 1.15 14.28
N SER A 265 30.45 0.00 14.51
CA SER A 265 30.06 -1.30 13.95
C SER A 265 30.01 -2.35 15.06
N PRO A 266 29.00 -3.24 15.13
CA PRO A 266 27.75 -3.20 14.37
C PRO A 266 26.97 -1.89 14.58
N GLY A 267 26.04 -1.59 13.67
CA GLY A 267 25.32 -0.31 13.66
C GLY A 267 24.35 -0.12 14.83
N ARG A 268 23.90 1.14 14.99
CA ARG A 268 22.95 1.56 16.04
C ARG A 268 21.66 0.74 16.01
N ASN A 269 21.11 0.47 17.20
CA ASN A 269 19.88 -0.30 17.44
C ASN A 269 19.91 -1.75 16.95
N VAL A 270 21.09 -2.32 16.69
CA VAL A 270 21.24 -3.78 16.49
C VAL A 270 20.68 -4.56 17.68
N SER A 271 20.07 -5.70 17.40
CA SER A 271 19.55 -6.64 18.40
C SER A 271 20.22 -8.01 18.27
N GLY A 272 20.28 -8.74 19.39
CA GLY A 272 20.95 -10.03 19.44
C GLY A 272 22.46 -9.99 19.65
N VAL A 273 22.98 -8.88 20.18
CA VAL A 273 24.38 -8.80 20.63
C VAL A 273 24.63 -9.79 21.77
N SER A 274 25.70 -10.58 21.66
CA SER A 274 26.30 -11.37 22.76
C SER A 274 27.65 -10.80 23.21
N ALA A 275 28.22 -11.34 24.29
CA ALA A 275 29.58 -11.00 24.72
C ALA A 275 30.68 -11.44 23.72
N ASP A 276 30.34 -12.22 22.70
CA ASP A 276 31.27 -12.64 21.62
C ASP A 276 31.33 -11.62 20.47
N THR A 277 30.52 -10.55 20.55
CA THR A 277 30.43 -9.50 19.51
C THR A 277 31.67 -8.60 19.55
N SER A 278 32.42 -8.54 18.44
CA SER A 278 33.45 -7.51 18.25
C SER A 278 32.81 -6.21 17.79
N PHE A 279 33.22 -5.11 18.40
CA PHE A 279 32.81 -3.75 18.02
C PHE A 279 33.96 -2.97 17.40
N ALA A 280 33.66 -2.09 16.46
CA ALA A 280 34.58 -1.09 15.93
C ALA A 280 34.06 0.30 16.27
N LEU A 281 34.90 1.18 16.81
CA LEU A 281 34.66 2.63 16.88
C LEU A 281 35.71 3.32 16.00
N THR A 282 35.27 3.91 14.89
CA THR A 282 36.13 4.67 13.96
C THR A 282 36.06 6.16 14.30
N PHE A 283 37.21 6.81 14.34
CA PHE A 283 37.41 8.23 14.66
C PHE A 283 37.64 9.08 13.41
N SER A 284 37.48 10.40 13.54
CA SER A 284 37.78 11.38 12.50
C SER A 284 39.26 11.45 12.10
N GLU A 285 40.16 11.13 13.03
CA GLU A 285 41.60 11.39 12.93
C GLU A 285 42.42 10.47 13.86
N PRO A 286 43.77 10.42 13.71
CA PRO A 286 44.65 9.69 14.63
C PRO A 286 44.57 10.18 16.08
N MET A 287 44.10 9.31 16.98
CA MET A 287 43.81 9.64 18.38
C MET A 287 45.02 9.50 19.32
N ASP A 288 45.01 10.28 20.41
CA ASP A 288 45.73 9.91 21.63
C ASP A 288 44.97 8.75 22.30
N ARG A 289 45.50 7.55 22.11
CA ARG A 289 44.96 6.30 22.64
C ARG A 289 44.60 6.38 24.12
N ALA A 290 45.43 7.04 24.94
CA ALA A 290 45.24 7.09 26.38
C ALA A 290 44.01 7.93 26.75
N THR A 291 43.71 9.00 26.00
CA THR A 291 42.52 9.83 26.27
C THR A 291 41.22 9.11 25.89
N VAL A 292 41.23 8.38 24.77
CA VAL A 292 40.09 7.57 24.32
C VAL A 292 39.85 6.41 25.26
N GLU A 293 40.88 5.64 25.59
CA GLU A 293 40.75 4.50 26.50
C GLU A 293 40.32 4.93 27.90
N GLN A 294 40.95 5.95 28.50
CA GLN A 294 40.56 6.43 29.83
C GLN A 294 39.13 6.99 29.85
N GLY A 295 38.69 7.63 28.76
CA GLY A 295 37.35 8.19 28.63
C GLY A 295 36.25 7.15 28.37
N LEU A 296 36.50 6.10 27.59
CA LEU A 296 35.45 5.23 27.08
C LEU A 296 34.83 4.34 28.17
N LEU A 297 33.51 4.15 28.06
CA LEU A 297 32.74 3.19 28.84
C LEU A 297 31.61 2.57 28.01
N LEU A 298 31.00 1.52 28.55
CA LEU A 298 29.76 0.95 28.06
C LEU A 298 28.67 1.12 29.13
N ASN A 299 27.67 1.95 28.84
CA ASN A 299 26.48 2.11 29.68
C ASN A 299 25.55 0.91 29.54
N LYS A 300 24.70 0.73 30.55
CA LYS A 300 23.51 -0.10 30.55
C LYS A 300 22.30 0.75 30.89
N TYR A 301 21.21 0.56 30.16
CA TYR A 301 19.91 1.18 30.42
C TYR A 301 19.01 0.14 31.05
N LEU A 302 18.62 0.41 32.30
CA LEU A 302 17.64 -0.38 33.02
C LEU A 302 16.24 -0.11 32.43
N ASN A 303 15.34 -1.09 32.55
CA ASN A 303 13.94 -0.95 32.09
C ASN A 303 13.13 0.18 32.80
N SER A 304 13.69 0.78 33.85
CA SER A 304 13.23 2.02 34.49
C SER A 304 13.58 3.31 33.70
N GLY A 305 14.29 3.20 32.58
CA GLY A 305 14.81 4.34 31.80
C GLY A 305 16.07 4.99 32.40
N SER A 306 16.58 4.47 33.51
CA SER A 306 17.78 4.96 34.19
C SER A 306 19.06 4.31 33.62
N GLN A 307 20.06 5.15 33.36
CA GLN A 307 21.40 4.78 32.90
C GLN A 307 22.31 4.42 34.08
N GLU A 308 23.12 3.38 33.94
CA GLU A 308 24.24 3.05 34.84
C GLU A 308 25.49 2.65 34.04
N ASP A 309 26.67 2.98 34.57
CA ASP A 309 27.96 2.55 34.01
C ASP A 309 28.07 1.03 34.17
N ALA A 310 28.03 0.28 33.06
CA ALA A 310 27.98 -1.19 33.11
C ALA A 310 29.37 -1.82 33.04
N PHE A 311 30.21 -1.30 32.15
CA PHE A 311 31.59 -1.74 31.99
C PHE A 311 32.50 -0.54 31.72
N ASP A 312 33.55 -0.43 32.53
CA ASP A 312 34.71 0.39 32.23
C ASP A 312 35.54 -0.24 31.08
N ILE A 313 36.39 0.57 30.45
CA ILE A 313 37.30 0.16 29.37
C ILE A 313 38.11 -1.12 29.69
N SER A 314 38.43 -1.35 30.96
CA SER A 314 39.15 -2.52 31.44
C SER A 314 38.46 -3.86 31.14
N ALA A 315 37.16 -3.88 30.85
CA ALA A 315 36.40 -5.07 30.43
C ALA A 315 36.71 -5.56 29.00
N PHE A 316 37.35 -4.74 28.16
CA PHE A 316 37.61 -5.04 26.75
C PHE A 316 39.07 -5.42 26.49
N ASN A 317 39.29 -6.30 25.51
CA ASN A 317 40.55 -6.33 24.75
C ASN A 317 40.43 -5.30 23.63
N ILE A 318 41.48 -4.50 23.47
CA ILE A 318 41.49 -3.33 22.59
C ILE A 318 42.60 -3.51 21.58
N VAL A 319 42.26 -3.43 20.30
CA VAL A 319 43.21 -3.44 19.20
C VAL A 319 42.99 -2.17 18.38
N TRP A 320 43.92 -1.24 18.50
CA TRP A 320 44.01 -0.10 17.59
C TRP A 320 44.51 -0.56 16.22
N ASN A 321 44.01 0.08 15.16
CA ASN A 321 44.64 -0.01 13.85
C ASN A 321 46.02 0.70 13.82
N SER A 322 46.75 0.55 12.72
CA SER A 322 48.15 1.02 12.59
C SER A 322 48.32 2.54 12.63
N ASP A 323 47.26 3.29 12.33
CA ASP A 323 47.21 4.73 12.17
C ASP A 323 46.52 5.44 13.36
N ASP A 324 45.91 4.68 14.27
CA ASP A 324 45.13 5.11 15.45
C ASP A 324 43.82 5.87 15.13
N THR A 325 43.18 5.49 14.02
CA THR A 325 41.86 6.00 13.61
C THR A 325 40.71 5.05 13.97
N GLU A 326 40.97 3.83 14.44
CA GLU A 326 39.93 2.87 14.84
C GLU A 326 40.38 1.99 16.01
N ILE A 327 39.45 1.76 16.96
CA ILE A 327 39.55 0.69 17.97
C ILE A 327 38.61 -0.45 17.64
N GLN A 328 39.16 -1.66 17.63
CA GLN A 328 38.40 -2.90 17.73
C GLN A 328 38.33 -3.31 19.22
N LEU A 329 37.11 -3.52 19.70
CA LEU A 329 36.76 -3.84 21.09
C LEU A 329 36.09 -5.22 21.14
N THR A 330 36.72 -6.18 21.80
CA THR A 330 36.11 -7.47 22.13
C THR A 330 36.04 -7.61 23.65
N PHE A 331 34.97 -8.19 24.18
CA PHE A 331 34.90 -8.42 25.63
C PHE A 331 35.96 -9.44 26.09
N LYS A 332 36.48 -9.25 27.30
CA LYS A 332 37.37 -10.24 27.93
C LYS A 332 36.59 -11.50 28.35
N PRO A 333 37.24 -12.69 28.34
CA PRO A 333 36.60 -13.92 28.81
C PRO A 333 36.02 -13.77 30.22
N GLY A 334 34.75 -14.14 30.38
CA GLY A 334 34.02 -14.05 31.66
C GLY A 334 33.13 -12.82 31.81
N ILE A 335 33.20 -11.82 30.93
CA ILE A 335 32.16 -10.78 30.87
C ILE A 335 30.82 -11.40 30.43
N GLN A 336 29.73 -10.93 31.03
CA GLN A 336 28.36 -11.36 30.74
C GLN A 336 27.46 -10.15 30.57
N LEU A 337 26.76 -10.06 29.44
CA LEU A 337 25.75 -9.03 29.21
C LEU A 337 24.40 -9.53 29.74
N THR A 338 23.72 -8.73 30.55
CA THR A 338 22.39 -9.08 31.07
C THR A 338 21.34 -8.89 29.97
N SER A 339 20.62 -9.96 29.65
CA SER A 339 19.43 -9.93 28.79
C SER A 339 18.40 -8.90 29.26
N GLN A 340 17.50 -8.48 28.36
CA GLN A 340 16.46 -7.47 28.65
C GLN A 340 16.98 -6.10 29.09
N ASN A 341 18.22 -5.76 28.75
CA ASN A 341 18.76 -4.41 28.95
C ASN A 341 19.38 -3.94 27.64
N ASP A 342 19.24 -2.65 27.36
CA ASP A 342 19.98 -1.99 26.29
C ASP A 342 21.33 -1.53 26.82
N TYR A 343 22.33 -1.49 25.94
CA TYR A 343 23.68 -1.04 26.25
C TYR A 343 24.09 0.06 25.27
N ALA A 344 24.96 0.98 25.69
CA ALA A 344 25.48 2.00 24.76
C ALA A 344 26.88 2.50 25.08
N PHE A 345 27.79 2.44 24.11
CA PHE A 345 29.12 3.05 24.24
C PHE A 345 28.99 4.56 24.42
N ALA A 346 29.72 5.13 25.38
CA ALA A 346 29.82 6.57 25.58
C ALA A 346 31.20 6.93 26.16
N PHE A 347 31.52 8.22 26.21
CA PHE A 347 32.65 8.72 26.99
C PHE A 347 32.17 9.21 28.37
N LYS A 348 32.98 9.02 29.40
CA LYS A 348 32.71 9.43 30.79
C LYS A 348 32.39 10.93 30.83
N PRO A 349 31.30 11.37 31.50
CA PRO A 349 30.90 12.78 31.53
C PRO A 349 32.05 13.70 31.97
N GLY A 350 32.40 14.67 31.12
CA GLY A 350 33.48 15.62 31.38
C GLY A 350 34.89 15.09 31.08
N SER A 351 35.02 13.88 30.52
CA SER A 351 36.27 13.48 29.84
C SER A 351 36.45 14.24 28.53
N VAL A 352 37.71 14.36 28.10
CA VAL A 352 38.09 15.04 26.86
C VAL A 352 38.91 14.08 26.02
N ILE A 353 38.34 13.62 24.90
CA ILE A 353 39.06 12.83 23.90
C ILE A 353 39.99 13.75 23.10
N LYS A 354 41.17 13.26 22.73
CA LYS A 354 42.18 14.05 22.00
C LYS A 354 42.74 13.34 20.79
N ASP A 355 43.13 14.14 19.81
CA ASP A 355 43.97 13.71 18.69
C ASP A 355 45.44 13.58 19.12
N LYS A 356 46.32 13.15 18.21
CA LYS A 356 47.77 13.11 18.44
C LYS A 356 48.45 14.48 18.52
N THR A 357 47.82 15.59 18.15
CA THR A 357 48.40 16.94 18.29
C THR A 357 48.05 17.61 19.63
N GLY A 358 47.04 17.10 20.34
CA GLY A 358 46.60 17.56 21.65
C GLY A 358 45.30 18.38 21.64
N ASN A 359 44.69 18.57 20.46
CA ASN A 359 43.36 19.13 20.29
C ASN A 359 42.33 18.23 20.96
N GLY A 360 41.39 18.80 21.69
CA GLY A 360 40.50 18.05 22.57
C GLY A 360 39.04 18.42 22.43
N ARG A 361 38.17 17.41 22.49
CA ARG A 361 36.71 17.55 22.49
C ARG A 361 36.09 16.88 23.69
N ASP A 362 35.03 17.46 24.24
CA ASP A 362 34.30 16.85 25.35
C ASP A 362 33.57 15.55 24.93
N SER A 363 33.16 14.79 25.95
CA SER A 363 32.57 13.45 25.87
C SER A 363 31.30 13.30 25.01
N SER A 364 30.67 14.38 24.54
CA SER A 364 29.27 14.39 24.07
C SER A 364 29.07 14.08 22.57
N TYR A 365 30.13 13.71 21.84
CA TYR A 365 30.12 13.68 20.37
C TYR A 365 30.33 12.27 19.77
N PHE A 366 29.28 11.43 19.81
CA PHE A 366 29.18 10.25 18.93
C PHE A 366 28.31 10.60 17.72
N LYS A 367 28.79 10.31 16.51
CA LYS A 367 28.04 10.51 15.27
C LYS A 367 27.72 9.15 14.62
N LEU A 368 26.42 8.88 14.43
CA LEU A 368 25.91 7.56 14.05
C LEU A 368 24.88 7.60 12.90
N THR A 369 24.37 8.78 12.58
CA THR A 369 23.37 9.06 11.54
C THR A 369 23.76 10.32 10.78
N GLU A 370 23.10 10.58 9.65
CA GLU A 370 23.23 11.87 8.97
C GLU A 370 22.46 12.95 9.75
N GLY A 371 23.16 14.02 10.14
CA GLY A 371 22.56 15.22 10.75
C GLY A 371 22.63 15.31 12.28
N ASP A 372 22.37 14.21 12.99
CA ASP A 372 22.33 14.19 14.46
C ASP A 372 23.61 13.62 15.10
N TYR A 373 24.04 14.23 16.21
CA TYR A 373 24.95 13.60 17.18
C TYR A 373 24.14 13.03 18.34
N GLU A 374 24.65 11.94 18.92
CA GLU A 374 24.16 11.37 20.18
C GLU A 374 25.30 11.34 21.20
N ASN A 375 24.94 11.32 22.48
CA ASN A 375 25.92 11.14 23.56
C ASN A 375 26.46 9.70 23.65
N TRP A 376 25.93 8.77 22.83
CA TRP A 376 26.18 7.33 22.95
C TRP A 376 25.79 6.52 21.70
N SER A 377 26.31 5.29 21.56
CA SER A 377 25.92 4.33 20.51
C SER A 377 25.21 3.09 21.06
N LYS A 378 23.89 3.03 20.87
CA LYS A 378 22.97 2.05 21.50
C LYS A 378 22.83 0.72 20.75
N PHE A 379 22.79 -0.39 21.47
CA PHE A 379 22.47 -1.75 21.00
C PHE A 379 21.70 -2.56 22.07
N SER A 380 21.13 -3.72 21.71
CA SER A 380 20.28 -4.52 22.60
C SER A 380 20.68 -6.01 22.69
N VAL A 381 20.53 -6.58 23.89
CA VAL A 381 20.95 -7.96 24.23
C VAL A 381 19.73 -8.86 24.36
N LEU A 382 19.74 -9.99 23.66
CA LEU A 382 18.57 -10.85 23.43
C LEU A 382 17.89 -11.32 24.74
N SER A 383 16.56 -11.23 24.77
CA SER A 383 15.73 -11.69 25.88
C SER A 383 15.47 -13.19 25.82
N PHE A 384 16.30 -14.00 26.48
CA PHE A 384 15.96 -15.39 26.79
C PHE A 384 14.81 -15.48 27.79
N MET A 385 13.57 -15.54 27.30
CA MET A 385 12.40 -15.82 28.13
C MET A 385 12.32 -17.32 28.44
N THR A 386 13.00 -17.73 29.51
CA THR A 386 13.09 -19.14 29.93
C THR A 386 11.78 -19.67 30.52
N MET A 387 10.90 -20.22 29.68
CA MET A 387 9.85 -21.12 30.17
C MET A 387 10.49 -22.40 30.71
N GLN A 388 10.24 -22.69 32.00
CA GLN A 388 10.81 -23.85 32.68
C GLN A 388 9.95 -25.10 32.43
N ALA A 389 10.32 -25.89 31.42
CA ALA A 389 9.77 -27.22 31.19
C ALA A 389 10.34 -28.26 32.19
N PRO A 390 9.59 -29.33 32.54
CA PRO A 390 10.05 -30.34 33.48
C PRO A 390 11.17 -31.22 32.92
N ALA A 391 11.98 -31.80 33.82
CA ALA A 391 13.13 -32.63 33.45
C ALA A 391 12.69 -33.90 32.69
N ALA A 392 13.15 -34.02 31.44
CA ALA A 392 12.93 -35.20 30.61
C ALA A 392 14.06 -36.24 30.77
N SER A 393 13.68 -37.48 31.09
CA SER A 393 14.47 -38.68 30.79
C SER A 393 14.72 -38.78 29.26
N PRO A 394 15.71 -39.55 28.76
CA PRO A 394 16.15 -39.47 27.37
C PRO A 394 15.13 -40.04 26.36
N THR A 395 14.19 -39.19 25.95
CA THR A 395 13.43 -39.28 24.71
C THR A 395 14.36 -39.01 23.52
N PRO A 396 14.14 -39.59 22.32
CA PRO A 396 15.00 -39.32 21.16
C PRO A 396 15.04 -37.83 20.79
N LEU A 397 16.16 -37.40 20.20
CA LEU A 397 16.31 -36.05 19.65
C LEU A 397 15.13 -35.73 18.71
N PRO A 398 14.48 -34.57 18.82
CA PRO A 398 13.57 -34.12 17.76
C PRO A 398 14.38 -33.94 16.46
N PRO A 399 13.78 -34.19 15.28
CA PRO A 399 14.43 -33.90 14.01
C PRO A 399 14.85 -32.41 13.93
N PRO A 400 15.88 -32.07 13.14
CA PRO A 400 16.21 -30.67 12.90
C PRO A 400 15.01 -29.93 12.32
N GLU A 401 14.78 -28.72 12.82
CA GLU A 401 13.70 -27.84 12.37
C GLU A 401 13.87 -27.55 10.87
N LYS A 402 12.89 -27.97 10.06
CA LYS A 402 13.00 -27.90 8.61
C LYS A 402 12.90 -26.46 8.10
N GLU A 403 13.63 -26.19 7.03
CA GLU A 403 13.66 -24.93 6.30
C GLU A 403 12.22 -24.44 6.00
N ARG A 404 11.86 -23.28 6.55
CA ARG A 404 10.67 -22.51 6.16
C ARG A 404 11.10 -21.41 5.20
N ASP A 405 10.39 -21.31 4.08
CA ASP A 405 10.47 -20.17 3.19
C ASP A 405 9.43 -19.12 3.59
N GLN A 406 9.64 -17.88 3.15
CA GLN A 406 8.70 -16.78 3.38
C GLN A 406 8.76 -15.74 2.25
N PHE A 407 7.63 -15.08 2.02
CA PHE A 407 7.59 -13.83 1.26
C PHE A 407 6.64 -12.82 1.88
N TYR A 408 6.93 -11.54 1.63
CA TYR A 408 6.05 -10.42 1.85
C TYR A 408 5.24 -10.17 0.58
N PHE A 409 4.00 -9.70 0.74
CA PHE A 409 3.16 -9.34 -0.38
C PHE A 409 2.20 -8.21 0.00
N SER A 410 1.73 -7.48 -1.00
CA SER A 410 0.64 -6.52 -0.86
C SER A 410 -0.33 -6.61 -2.03
N TYR A 411 -1.59 -6.45 -1.68
CA TYR A 411 -2.68 -6.06 -2.57
C TYR A 411 -2.89 -4.56 -2.33
N ASP A 412 -3.37 -3.82 -3.34
CA ASP A 412 -3.86 -2.44 -3.24
C ASP A 412 -4.75 -2.24 -1.98
N ASP A 413 -4.88 -0.99 -1.54
CA ASP A 413 -5.73 -0.56 -0.42
C ASP A 413 -7.07 -1.32 -0.47
N SER A 414 -7.51 -1.89 0.66
CA SER A 414 -8.66 -2.81 0.69
C SER A 414 -10.01 -2.22 0.23
N ALA A 415 -10.06 -0.92 -0.06
CA ALA A 415 -11.21 -0.21 -0.62
C ALA A 415 -11.08 0.09 -2.13
N SER A 416 -9.91 -0.11 -2.75
CA SER A 416 -9.65 0.04 -4.18
C SER A 416 -10.29 -1.11 -4.95
N VAL A 417 -11.25 -0.75 -5.82
CA VAL A 417 -12.06 -1.67 -6.63
C VAL A 417 -12.46 -1.09 -8.01
N ALA A 418 -11.79 -0.04 -8.48
CA ALA A 418 -12.23 0.75 -9.63
C ALA A 418 -12.21 -0.03 -10.96
N GLY A 419 -11.15 -0.83 -11.20
CA GLY A 419 -11.02 -1.67 -12.40
C GLY A 419 -12.17 -2.68 -12.56
N VAL A 420 -12.79 -3.07 -11.44
CA VAL A 420 -13.90 -4.02 -11.41
C VAL A 420 -15.15 -3.47 -12.09
N GLU A 421 -15.55 -2.23 -11.78
CA GLU A 421 -16.71 -1.60 -12.43
C GLU A 421 -16.43 -1.26 -13.90
N LEU A 422 -15.20 -0.88 -14.22
CA LEU A 422 -14.77 -0.60 -15.60
C LEU A 422 -14.87 -1.85 -16.49
N VAL A 423 -14.36 -3.00 -15.99
CA VAL A 423 -14.51 -4.29 -16.67
C VAL A 423 -15.97 -4.72 -16.76
N LYS A 424 -16.77 -4.56 -15.70
CA LYS A 424 -18.23 -4.84 -15.74
C LYS A 424 -18.96 -4.03 -16.81
N HIS A 425 -18.71 -2.72 -16.89
CA HIS A 425 -19.35 -1.86 -17.88
C HIS A 425 -18.94 -2.22 -19.32
N ALA A 426 -17.67 -2.55 -19.57
CA ALA A 426 -17.22 -3.04 -20.88
C ALA A 426 -17.87 -4.39 -21.26
N LEU A 427 -17.93 -5.35 -20.33
CA LEU A 427 -18.60 -6.64 -20.57
C LEU A 427 -20.11 -6.48 -20.82
N GLN A 428 -20.79 -5.59 -20.09
CA GLN A 428 -22.19 -5.24 -20.35
C GLN A 428 -22.38 -4.62 -21.75
N ALA A 429 -21.42 -3.80 -22.21
CA ALA A 429 -21.38 -3.24 -23.55
C ALA A 429 -20.95 -4.25 -24.66
N ASN A 430 -20.64 -5.50 -24.30
CA ASN A 430 -20.03 -6.52 -25.19
C ASN A 430 -18.70 -6.06 -25.84
N GLN A 431 -17.94 -5.24 -25.13
CA GLN A 431 -16.60 -4.80 -25.51
C GLN A 431 -15.54 -5.65 -24.81
N ILE A 432 -14.36 -5.77 -25.43
CA ILE A 432 -13.18 -6.31 -24.74
C ILE A 432 -12.70 -5.21 -23.78
N PRO A 433 -12.60 -5.47 -22.46
CA PRO A 433 -12.07 -4.48 -21.51
C PRO A 433 -10.60 -4.18 -21.76
N ASP A 434 -10.13 -3.01 -21.34
CA ASP A 434 -8.70 -2.69 -21.45
C ASP A 434 -7.85 -3.57 -20.48
N PRO A 435 -6.68 -4.09 -20.92
CA PRO A 435 -5.75 -4.82 -20.06
C PRO A 435 -5.38 -4.14 -18.74
N SER A 436 -5.31 -2.81 -18.71
CA SER A 436 -4.96 -2.04 -17.51
C SER A 436 -6.01 -2.15 -16.40
N TRP A 437 -7.28 -2.38 -16.74
CA TRP A 437 -8.39 -2.45 -15.78
C TRP A 437 -8.47 -3.81 -15.07
N ALA A 438 -7.79 -4.83 -15.59
CA ALA A 438 -7.83 -6.21 -15.12
C ALA A 438 -6.92 -6.46 -13.89
N ARG A 439 -7.03 -5.62 -12.86
CA ARG A 439 -6.22 -5.67 -11.64
C ARG A 439 -6.74 -6.74 -10.67
N THR A 440 -6.17 -7.94 -10.73
CA THR A 440 -6.67 -9.15 -10.03
C THR A 440 -6.99 -8.91 -8.55
N TRP A 441 -6.12 -8.19 -7.84
CA TRP A 441 -6.29 -7.82 -6.44
C TRP A 441 -7.55 -6.96 -6.19
N GLU A 442 -7.92 -6.03 -7.07
CA GLU A 442 -9.15 -5.24 -6.94
C GLU A 442 -10.42 -6.10 -7.02
N PHE A 443 -10.44 -7.12 -7.89
CA PHE A 443 -11.55 -8.08 -7.94
C PHE A 443 -11.62 -8.90 -6.65
N LEU A 444 -10.46 -9.31 -6.12
CA LEU A 444 -10.35 -10.03 -4.84
C LEU A 444 -10.62 -9.14 -3.59
N ASN A 445 -10.63 -7.81 -3.75
CA ASN A 445 -11.13 -6.82 -2.78
C ASN A 445 -12.64 -6.51 -2.95
N TYR A 446 -13.19 -6.68 -4.17
CA TYR A 446 -14.60 -6.36 -4.46
C TYR A 446 -15.56 -7.49 -4.08
N GLU A 447 -15.22 -8.73 -4.45
CA GLU A 447 -16.16 -9.84 -4.45
C GLU A 447 -16.48 -10.40 -3.04
N PRO A 448 -17.74 -10.75 -2.76
CA PRO A 448 -18.17 -11.19 -1.43
C PRO A 448 -17.82 -12.68 -1.19
N PHE A 449 -16.60 -12.99 -0.76
CA PHE A 449 -16.21 -14.37 -0.45
C PHE A 449 -16.94 -14.95 0.78
N ASP A 450 -17.27 -16.25 0.77
CA ASP A 450 -17.97 -16.92 1.88
C ASP A 450 -17.11 -16.88 3.17
N HIS A 451 -17.70 -16.59 4.35
CA HIS A 451 -16.96 -16.44 5.61
C HIS A 451 -16.70 -17.80 6.31
N VAL A 452 -15.91 -18.67 5.68
CA VAL A 452 -15.60 -20.04 6.14
C VAL A 452 -14.52 -20.06 7.22
N ASP A 453 -14.75 -20.80 8.32
CA ASP A 453 -13.80 -21.14 9.41
C ASP A 453 -12.94 -19.99 10.00
N GLN A 454 -13.42 -18.74 9.88
CA GLN A 454 -12.69 -17.54 10.32
C GLN A 454 -12.44 -17.48 11.83
N GLN A 455 -11.21 -17.14 12.19
CA GLN A 455 -10.72 -16.98 13.55
C GLN A 455 -10.21 -15.55 13.76
N SER A 456 -10.50 -14.96 14.92
CA SER A 456 -9.98 -13.63 15.25
C SER A 456 -8.49 -13.70 15.57
N THR A 457 -7.71 -12.81 14.96
CA THR A 457 -6.35 -12.48 15.40
C THR A 457 -6.29 -10.97 15.59
N GLY A 458 -6.04 -10.54 16.83
CA GLY A 458 -6.18 -9.14 17.25
C GLY A 458 -7.46 -8.45 16.76
N GLN A 459 -7.35 -7.42 15.91
CA GLN A 459 -8.49 -6.71 15.34
C GLN A 459 -9.06 -7.32 14.05
N PHE A 460 -8.31 -8.19 13.36
CA PHE A 460 -8.77 -8.85 12.13
C PHE A 460 -9.47 -10.20 12.40
N LYS A 461 -10.28 -10.63 11.43
CA LYS A 461 -10.68 -12.04 11.29
C LYS A 461 -9.96 -12.65 10.10
N VAL A 462 -9.45 -13.87 10.25
CA VAL A 462 -8.69 -14.57 9.21
C VAL A 462 -9.13 -16.02 9.12
N SER A 463 -9.34 -16.52 7.91
CA SER A 463 -9.34 -17.96 7.62
C SER A 463 -8.21 -18.32 6.66
N LEU A 464 -7.81 -19.59 6.68
CA LEU A 464 -6.84 -20.19 5.77
C LEU A 464 -7.43 -21.47 5.18
N GLY A 465 -7.25 -21.67 3.88
CA GLY A 465 -7.62 -22.88 3.16
C GLY A 465 -6.52 -23.32 2.20
N LEU A 466 -6.51 -24.59 1.83
CA LEU A 466 -5.49 -25.20 0.97
C LEU A 466 -6.13 -26.20 0.02
N TRP A 467 -6.20 -25.86 -1.28
CA TRP A 467 -6.58 -26.82 -2.32
C TRP A 467 -5.33 -27.52 -2.87
N LYS A 468 -5.26 -28.84 -2.73
CA LYS A 468 -4.21 -29.67 -3.34
C LYS A 468 -4.74 -30.39 -4.59
N TYR A 469 -3.98 -30.38 -5.69
CA TYR A 469 -4.31 -31.15 -6.89
C TYR A 469 -3.06 -31.46 -7.75
N PRO A 470 -3.07 -32.49 -8.63
CA PRO A 470 -1.92 -32.81 -9.48
C PRO A 470 -1.58 -31.69 -10.47
N ASP A 471 -0.29 -31.42 -10.76
CA ASP A 471 0.05 -30.46 -11.83
C ASP A 471 -0.25 -31.09 -13.22
N PRO A 472 -1.15 -30.51 -14.04
CA PRO A 472 -1.46 -31.04 -15.37
C PRO A 472 -0.26 -31.05 -16.33
N ALA A 473 0.77 -30.23 -16.07
CA ALA A 473 1.98 -30.16 -16.89
C ALA A 473 3.11 -31.10 -16.40
N ASN A 474 3.03 -31.68 -15.19
CA ASN A 474 4.07 -32.57 -14.67
C ASN A 474 3.50 -33.63 -13.70
N PRO A 475 3.47 -34.92 -14.08
CA PRO A 475 2.85 -35.97 -13.27
C PRO A 475 3.57 -36.28 -11.95
N TYR A 476 4.80 -35.77 -11.73
CA TYR A 476 5.54 -35.94 -10.47
C TYR A 476 5.25 -34.83 -9.44
N LEU A 477 4.62 -33.72 -9.86
CA LEU A 477 4.31 -32.58 -9.02
C LEU A 477 2.83 -32.53 -8.62
N ASP A 478 2.58 -31.95 -7.46
CA ASP A 478 1.27 -31.40 -7.07
C ASP A 478 1.35 -29.88 -7.08
N ARG A 479 0.25 -29.24 -7.47
CA ARG A 479 -0.06 -27.84 -7.18
C ARG A 479 -0.80 -27.73 -5.86
N TYR A 480 -0.59 -26.59 -5.21
CA TYR A 480 -1.24 -26.20 -3.97
C TYR A 480 -1.71 -24.76 -4.13
N GLU A 481 -2.96 -24.47 -3.81
CA GLU A 481 -3.48 -23.10 -3.77
C GLU A 481 -3.88 -22.76 -2.34
N VAL A 482 -3.18 -21.80 -1.76
CA VAL A 482 -3.50 -21.24 -0.45
C VAL A 482 -4.50 -20.11 -0.66
N GLY A 483 -5.66 -20.24 -0.02
CA GLY A 483 -6.62 -19.16 0.16
C GLY A 483 -6.48 -18.55 1.55
N ALA A 484 -6.50 -17.22 1.66
CA ALA A 484 -6.52 -16.52 2.94
C ALA A 484 -7.50 -15.35 2.92
N HIS A 485 -8.63 -15.47 3.62
CA HIS A 485 -9.64 -14.41 3.71
C HIS A 485 -9.38 -13.57 4.97
N VAL A 486 -8.85 -12.35 4.80
CA VAL A 486 -8.68 -11.37 5.87
C VAL A 486 -9.86 -10.39 5.86
N THR A 487 -10.55 -10.21 6.98
CA THR A 487 -11.73 -9.35 7.12
C THR A 487 -11.54 -8.32 8.24
N ALA A 488 -11.88 -7.06 7.95
CA ALA A 488 -11.84 -5.96 8.91
C ALA A 488 -13.02 -5.97 9.90
N PRO A 489 -12.90 -5.30 11.06
CA PRO A 489 -14.03 -5.11 11.96
C PRO A 489 -15.14 -4.25 11.32
N TYR A 490 -16.38 -4.70 11.43
CA TYR A 490 -17.55 -3.94 10.95
C TYR A 490 -17.79 -2.68 11.80
N ARG A 491 -17.90 -1.54 11.12
CA ARG A 491 -18.24 -0.23 11.69
C ARG A 491 -19.45 0.36 10.96
N CYS A 492 -20.37 0.93 11.74
CA CYS A 492 -21.55 1.61 11.21
C CYS A 492 -21.40 3.13 11.36
N LYS A 493 -22.32 3.91 10.79
CA LYS A 493 -22.35 5.39 10.88
C LYS A 493 -22.17 5.92 12.32
N ALA A 494 -22.70 5.21 13.33
CA ALA A 494 -22.55 5.60 14.73
C ALA A 494 -21.16 5.28 15.31
N THR A 495 -20.53 4.18 14.91
CA THR A 495 -19.31 3.64 15.55
C THR A 495 -18.00 3.93 14.82
N ARG A 496 -18.04 4.33 13.54
CA ARG A 496 -16.85 4.75 12.77
C ARG A 496 -16.11 5.94 13.41
N ALA A 497 -14.89 6.20 12.97
CA ALA A 497 -14.18 7.43 13.35
C ALA A 497 -14.94 8.71 12.93
N ALA A 498 -14.67 9.82 13.62
CA ALA A 498 -15.18 11.13 13.21
C ALA A 498 -14.32 11.68 12.07
N LEU A 499 -14.96 12.34 11.11
CA LEU A 499 -14.31 12.86 9.91
C LEU A 499 -13.95 14.35 10.04
N ASN A 500 -12.81 14.71 9.47
CA ASN A 500 -12.53 16.02 8.90
C ASN A 500 -12.41 15.79 7.38
N LEU A 501 -13.47 16.11 6.64
CA LEU A 501 -13.63 15.78 5.22
C LEU A 501 -13.58 17.05 4.38
N THR A 502 -12.49 17.29 3.66
CA THR A 502 -12.48 18.25 2.56
C THR A 502 -12.90 17.54 1.28
N ILE A 503 -13.87 18.10 0.56
CA ILE A 503 -14.37 17.59 -0.71
C ILE A 503 -13.93 18.53 -1.83
N LEU A 504 -13.19 18.03 -2.81
CA LEU A 504 -12.83 18.72 -4.04
C LEU A 504 -13.79 18.29 -5.15
N VAL A 505 -14.67 19.17 -5.60
CA VAL A 505 -15.60 18.90 -6.70
C VAL A 505 -15.14 19.62 -7.95
N ASP A 506 -14.92 18.87 -9.02
CA ASP A 506 -14.64 19.39 -10.34
C ASP A 506 -15.90 20.07 -10.90
N VAL A 507 -15.74 21.30 -11.39
CA VAL A 507 -16.79 22.09 -12.03
C VAL A 507 -16.38 22.58 -13.42
N SER A 508 -15.37 21.96 -14.03
CA SER A 508 -14.93 22.28 -15.39
C SER A 508 -16.01 22.06 -16.47
N GLY A 509 -15.77 22.56 -17.68
CA GLY A 509 -16.71 22.41 -18.80
C GLY A 509 -17.01 20.94 -19.17
N SER A 510 -16.06 20.01 -19.03
CA SER A 510 -16.25 18.58 -19.30
C SER A 510 -17.23 17.92 -18.33
N MET A 511 -17.45 18.50 -17.14
CA MET A 511 -18.44 18.03 -16.17
C MET A 511 -19.90 18.25 -16.63
N LEU A 512 -20.14 18.97 -17.73
CA LEU A 512 -21.45 19.03 -18.39
C LEU A 512 -21.74 17.82 -19.30
N GLU A 513 -20.74 17.01 -19.64
CA GLU A 513 -20.92 15.81 -20.48
C GLU A 513 -21.75 14.72 -19.77
N PRO A 514 -22.43 13.82 -20.52
CA PRO A 514 -23.11 12.66 -19.96
C PRO A 514 -22.19 11.77 -19.12
N ALA A 515 -22.67 11.30 -17.97
CA ALA A 515 -21.88 10.48 -17.05
C ALA A 515 -21.63 9.03 -17.52
N GLY A 516 -22.40 8.52 -18.47
CA GLY A 516 -22.31 7.13 -18.92
C GLY A 516 -22.78 6.94 -20.36
N LEU A 517 -22.56 5.73 -20.88
CA LEU A 517 -23.08 5.34 -22.19
C LEU A 517 -24.62 5.23 -22.14
N ALA A 518 -25.30 5.68 -23.19
CA ALA A 518 -26.75 5.55 -23.27
C ALA A 518 -27.15 4.07 -23.44
N THR A 519 -27.88 3.52 -22.49
CA THR A 519 -28.42 2.15 -22.58
C THR A 519 -29.56 2.09 -23.60
N SER A 520 -29.87 0.89 -24.08
CA SER A 520 -30.89 0.62 -25.11
C SER A 520 -32.34 0.98 -24.70
N GLU A 521 -32.57 1.38 -23.45
CA GLU A 521 -33.90 1.74 -22.92
C GLU A 521 -34.15 3.27 -22.87
N GLY A 522 -33.38 4.07 -23.60
CA GLY A 522 -33.68 5.49 -23.84
C GLY A 522 -33.68 6.39 -22.59
N SER A 523 -33.07 5.94 -21.50
CA SER A 523 -32.99 6.68 -20.25
C SER A 523 -32.11 7.93 -20.39
N ALA A 524 -32.59 9.06 -19.87
CA ALA A 524 -31.83 10.31 -19.88
C ALA A 524 -30.60 10.20 -18.98
N VAL A 525 -29.41 10.08 -19.59
CA VAL A 525 -28.15 10.07 -18.87
C VAL A 525 -27.91 11.46 -18.24
N PRO A 526 -27.72 11.57 -16.92
CA PRO A 526 -27.39 12.85 -16.27
C PRO A 526 -25.98 13.30 -16.68
N SER A 527 -25.71 14.60 -16.64
CA SER A 527 -24.32 15.07 -16.74
C SER A 527 -23.51 14.63 -15.53
N LYS A 528 -22.19 14.51 -15.69
CA LYS A 528 -21.25 14.23 -14.59
C LYS A 528 -21.50 15.15 -13.39
N LEU A 529 -21.66 16.46 -13.62
CA LEU A 529 -21.95 17.44 -12.56
C LEU A 529 -23.32 17.23 -11.89
N ALA A 530 -24.36 16.87 -12.66
CA ALA A 530 -25.67 16.56 -12.07
C ALA A 530 -25.63 15.31 -11.19
N LEU A 531 -24.85 14.30 -11.60
CA LEU A 531 -24.61 13.09 -10.83
C LEU A 531 -23.77 13.36 -9.57
N ALA A 532 -22.72 14.19 -9.66
CA ALA A 532 -21.94 14.68 -8.53
C ALA A 532 -22.81 15.45 -7.52
N LYS A 533 -23.61 16.42 -7.97
CA LYS A 533 -24.55 17.18 -7.12
C LYS A 533 -25.58 16.27 -6.45
N ALA A 534 -25.99 15.18 -7.09
CA ALA A 534 -26.88 14.19 -6.48
C ALA A 534 -26.17 13.34 -5.40
N GLY A 535 -24.92 12.94 -5.63
CA GLY A 535 -24.08 12.26 -4.63
C GLY A 535 -23.80 13.10 -3.40
N LEU A 536 -23.45 14.38 -3.58
CA LEU A 536 -23.21 15.32 -2.48
C LEU A 536 -24.46 15.52 -1.60
N LYS A 537 -25.66 15.48 -2.18
CA LYS A 537 -26.92 15.53 -1.40
C LYS A 537 -27.12 14.27 -0.58
N ASP A 538 -26.94 13.09 -1.19
CA ASP A 538 -27.04 11.80 -0.49
C ASP A 538 -26.00 11.67 0.65
N LEU A 539 -24.79 12.21 0.47
CA LEU A 539 -23.69 12.16 1.44
C LEU A 539 -24.08 12.76 2.80
N SER A 540 -24.96 13.76 2.83
CA SER A 540 -25.50 14.32 4.07
C SER A 540 -26.17 13.28 4.98
N ALA A 541 -26.71 12.19 4.41
CA ALA A 541 -27.31 11.09 5.16
C ALA A 541 -26.28 10.14 5.80
N ASN A 542 -25.02 10.09 5.30
CA ASN A 542 -23.98 9.18 5.79
C ASN A 542 -22.94 9.85 6.71
N LEU A 543 -22.95 11.18 6.77
CA LEU A 543 -22.22 11.99 7.77
C LEU A 543 -22.90 11.94 9.15
N ARG A 544 -22.12 11.82 10.23
CA ARG A 544 -22.59 11.71 11.62
C ARG A 544 -22.35 13.02 12.40
N PRO A 545 -23.06 13.27 13.51
CA PRO A 545 -22.83 14.45 14.33
C PRO A 545 -21.36 14.59 14.77
N GLY A 546 -20.79 15.80 14.63
CA GLY A 546 -19.40 16.08 14.96
C GLY A 546 -18.37 15.76 13.86
N ASP A 547 -18.80 15.21 12.72
CA ASP A 547 -18.01 15.29 11.48
C ASP A 547 -17.92 16.76 11.03
N ILE A 548 -16.78 17.14 10.45
CA ILE A 548 -16.56 18.46 9.81
C ILE A 548 -16.46 18.25 8.31
N VAL A 549 -17.13 19.09 7.52
CA VAL A 549 -17.02 19.10 6.06
C VAL A 549 -16.55 20.46 5.56
N ASN A 550 -15.61 20.44 4.61
CA ASN A 550 -15.32 21.58 3.74
C ASN A 550 -15.70 21.19 2.31
N LEU A 551 -16.55 21.97 1.64
CA LEU A 551 -16.89 21.78 0.23
C LEU A 551 -16.13 22.81 -0.59
N MET A 552 -15.29 22.35 -1.50
CA MET A 552 -14.51 23.16 -2.42
C MET A 552 -14.88 22.82 -3.87
N LEU A 553 -14.87 23.84 -4.71
CA LEU A 553 -15.08 23.71 -6.15
C LEU A 553 -13.76 24.03 -6.85
N PHE A 554 -13.43 23.28 -7.90
CA PHE A 554 -12.27 23.58 -8.73
C PHE A 554 -12.57 23.48 -10.21
N SER A 555 -11.94 24.38 -10.95
CA SER A 555 -11.84 24.36 -12.40
C SER A 555 -10.42 24.79 -12.73
N ASN A 556 -10.20 25.89 -13.44
CA ASN A 556 -8.87 26.51 -13.57
C ASN A 556 -8.47 27.35 -12.34
N LYS A 557 -9.45 27.66 -11.49
CA LYS A 557 -9.32 28.30 -10.17
C LYS A 557 -9.89 27.38 -9.08
N THR A 558 -9.68 27.73 -7.81
CA THR A 558 -10.22 26.99 -6.66
C THR A 558 -11.03 27.92 -5.75
N ALA A 559 -12.19 27.47 -5.28
CA ALA A 559 -13.06 28.20 -4.35
C ALA A 559 -13.52 27.31 -3.19
N VAL A 560 -13.79 27.91 -2.02
CA VAL A 560 -14.45 27.23 -0.89
C VAL A 560 -15.91 27.65 -0.90
N GLU A 561 -16.81 26.71 -1.18
CA GLU A 561 -18.26 26.91 -1.27
C GLU A 561 -18.95 26.72 0.08
N VAL A 562 -18.43 25.81 0.91
CA VAL A 562 -18.85 25.64 2.30
C VAL A 562 -17.61 25.41 3.17
N GLU A 563 -17.28 26.36 4.04
CA GLU A 563 -16.19 26.19 5.02
C GLU A 563 -16.72 25.71 6.38
N ASN A 564 -15.99 24.77 6.98
CA ASN A 564 -16.21 24.25 8.34
C ASN A 564 -17.70 24.01 8.67
N TYR A 565 -18.35 23.12 7.90
CA TYR A 565 -19.72 22.66 8.18
C TYR A 565 -19.68 21.58 9.25
N VAL A 566 -20.18 21.89 10.44
CA VAL A 566 -20.19 20.96 11.58
C VAL A 566 -21.52 20.22 11.63
N VAL A 567 -21.47 18.93 11.28
CA VAL A 567 -22.66 18.09 11.10
C VAL A 567 -23.41 17.98 12.44
N GLY A 568 -24.71 18.30 12.43
CA GLY A 568 -25.57 18.28 13.62
C GLY A 568 -25.44 19.50 14.54
N SER A 569 -24.56 20.46 14.23
CA SER A 569 -24.48 21.77 14.91
C SER A 569 -24.86 22.91 13.97
N ASP A 570 -24.42 22.87 12.72
CA ASP A 570 -24.85 23.78 11.67
C ASP A 570 -26.22 23.38 11.08
N PRO A 571 -27.01 24.34 10.56
CA PRO A 571 -28.23 24.04 9.83
C PRO A 571 -27.91 23.37 8.49
N ALA A 572 -28.62 22.29 8.16
CA ALA A 572 -28.38 21.51 6.93
C ALA A 572 -28.51 22.33 5.63
N SER A 573 -29.24 23.44 5.66
CA SER A 573 -29.35 24.38 4.53
C SER A 573 -28.00 25.01 4.15
N LYS A 574 -27.09 25.27 5.11
CA LYS A 574 -25.71 25.77 4.84
C LYS A 574 -24.98 24.89 3.83
N TYR A 575 -25.13 23.57 3.95
CA TYR A 575 -24.52 22.59 3.05
C TYR A 575 -25.32 22.40 1.75
N LEU A 576 -26.64 22.25 1.85
CA LEU A 576 -27.50 22.00 0.69
C LEU A 576 -27.56 23.19 -0.29
N GLU A 577 -27.67 24.42 0.21
CA GLU A 577 -27.64 25.64 -0.63
C GLU A 577 -26.30 25.80 -1.36
N GLY A 578 -25.19 25.42 -0.71
CA GLY A 578 -23.88 25.37 -1.35
C GLY A 578 -23.83 24.40 -2.53
N ILE A 579 -24.41 23.20 -2.37
CA ILE A 579 -24.55 22.25 -3.48
C ILE A 579 -25.43 22.83 -4.60
N GLU A 580 -26.53 23.52 -4.30
CA GLU A 580 -27.37 24.08 -5.36
C GLU A 580 -26.66 25.16 -6.17
N ARG A 581 -25.79 25.98 -5.55
CA ARG A 581 -25.00 27.02 -6.23
C ARG A 581 -23.93 26.47 -7.19
N ILE A 582 -23.53 25.20 -7.06
CA ILE A 582 -22.55 24.57 -7.97
C ILE A 582 -23.02 24.66 -9.44
N ALA A 583 -22.24 25.31 -10.29
CA ALA A 583 -22.43 25.42 -11.73
C ALA A 583 -21.09 25.20 -12.45
N ALA A 584 -21.13 24.80 -13.72
CA ALA A 584 -19.92 24.52 -14.49
C ALA A 584 -19.27 25.80 -15.05
N GLU A 585 -17.94 25.90 -14.98
CA GLU A 585 -17.13 27.00 -15.51
C GLU A 585 -15.67 26.58 -15.75
N GLY A 586 -15.02 27.13 -16.79
CA GLY A 586 -13.57 27.04 -17.00
C GLY A 586 -13.03 25.67 -17.44
N GLY A 587 -11.68 25.59 -17.52
CA GLY A 587 -10.92 24.35 -17.68
C GLY A 587 -10.65 23.66 -16.34
N THR A 588 -9.55 22.90 -16.25
CA THR A 588 -9.28 21.97 -15.13
C THR A 588 -7.81 22.05 -14.70
N ASN A 589 -7.53 22.57 -13.51
CA ASN A 589 -6.19 22.71 -12.94
C ASN A 589 -6.04 21.82 -11.70
N LEU A 590 -5.82 20.53 -11.94
CA LEU A 590 -5.85 19.49 -10.92
C LEU A 590 -4.75 19.66 -9.86
N GLN A 591 -3.55 20.13 -10.26
CA GLN A 591 -2.46 20.40 -9.32
C GLN A 591 -2.83 21.50 -8.32
N ALA A 592 -3.41 22.62 -8.80
CA ALA A 592 -3.85 23.70 -7.92
C ALA A 592 -5.03 23.27 -7.02
N ALA A 593 -5.93 22.43 -7.53
CA ALA A 593 -7.03 21.85 -6.74
C ALA A 593 -6.52 20.99 -5.58
N ILE A 594 -5.57 20.09 -5.82
CA ILE A 594 -4.93 19.24 -4.79
C ILE A 594 -4.21 20.13 -3.76
N ASP A 595 -3.35 21.04 -4.23
CA ASP A 595 -2.61 21.97 -3.37
C ASP A 595 -3.55 22.83 -2.49
N ALA A 596 -4.72 23.23 -3.00
CA ALA A 596 -5.71 23.99 -2.23
C ALA A 596 -6.52 23.11 -1.27
N GLY A 597 -6.88 21.90 -1.69
CA GLY A 597 -7.64 20.94 -0.89
C GLY A 597 -6.89 20.48 0.35
N TYR A 598 -5.60 20.18 0.22
CA TYR A 598 -4.77 19.85 1.38
C TYR A 598 -4.61 21.03 2.34
N ARG A 599 -4.34 22.25 1.86
CA ARG A 599 -4.35 23.46 2.72
C ARG A 599 -5.68 23.67 3.46
N GLN A 600 -6.82 23.32 2.85
CA GLN A 600 -8.13 23.41 3.50
C GLN A 600 -8.36 22.28 4.52
N ALA A 601 -7.85 21.08 4.26
CA ALA A 601 -7.90 19.96 5.21
C ALA A 601 -7.01 20.23 6.44
N GLN A 602 -5.79 20.76 6.24
CA GLN A 602 -4.84 21.17 7.28
C GLN A 602 -5.47 22.13 8.31
N LYS A 603 -6.24 23.14 7.87
CA LYS A 603 -6.94 24.11 8.76
C LYS A 603 -7.76 23.45 9.86
N ASN A 604 -8.32 22.27 9.58
CA ASN A 604 -9.25 21.54 10.44
C ASN A 604 -8.65 20.22 10.97
N PHE A 605 -7.33 20.02 10.79
CA PHE A 605 -6.66 18.76 11.07
C PHE A 605 -6.71 18.39 12.56
N ASP A 606 -7.23 17.19 12.85
CA ASP A 606 -7.31 16.63 14.20
C ASP A 606 -6.77 15.20 14.19
N ARG A 607 -5.74 14.93 15.00
CA ARG A 607 -5.13 13.58 15.16
C ARG A 607 -6.10 12.55 15.75
N LYS A 608 -7.24 12.96 16.30
CA LYS A 608 -8.31 12.09 16.81
C LYS A 608 -9.42 11.82 15.78
N LYS A 609 -9.30 12.37 14.57
CA LYS A 609 -10.23 12.20 13.45
C LYS A 609 -9.56 11.51 12.28
N MET A 610 -10.36 10.94 11.39
CA MET A 610 -9.91 10.62 10.03
C MET A 610 -9.92 11.91 9.22
N ASN A 611 -8.74 12.38 8.81
CA ASN A 611 -8.58 13.54 7.95
C ASN A 611 -8.56 13.03 6.49
N ARG A 612 -9.53 13.46 5.70
CA ARG A 612 -9.79 12.93 4.35
C ARG A 612 -9.96 14.06 3.34
N LEU A 613 -9.41 13.84 2.15
CA LEU A 613 -9.61 14.64 0.96
C LEU A 613 -10.37 13.80 -0.07
N LEU A 614 -11.66 14.07 -0.29
CA LEU A 614 -12.48 13.36 -1.27
C LEU A 614 -12.57 14.16 -2.57
N MET A 615 -11.99 13.65 -3.64
CA MET A 615 -12.08 14.27 -4.96
C MET A 615 -13.26 13.68 -5.76
N ILE A 616 -13.94 14.50 -6.57
CA ILE A 616 -14.98 14.07 -7.52
C ILE A 616 -14.69 14.79 -8.86
N THR A 617 -14.21 14.06 -9.86
CA THR A 617 -13.66 14.61 -11.11
C THR A 617 -13.66 13.58 -12.25
N ASP A 618 -13.63 14.04 -13.50
CA ASP A 618 -13.28 13.19 -14.64
C ASP A 618 -11.76 13.15 -14.92
N ALA A 619 -10.97 13.85 -14.11
CA ALA A 619 -9.51 13.89 -14.15
C ALA A 619 -8.92 14.25 -15.53
N GLN A 620 -9.55 15.17 -16.26
CA GLN A 620 -9.03 15.71 -17.52
C GLN A 620 -8.35 17.08 -17.30
N PRO A 621 -7.10 17.15 -16.79
CA PRO A 621 -6.42 18.42 -16.56
C PRO A 621 -6.12 19.12 -17.89
N THR A 622 -6.51 20.39 -18.00
CA THR A 622 -6.42 21.23 -19.19
C THR A 622 -5.70 22.56 -18.95
N GLU A 623 -5.51 22.95 -17.69
CA GLU A 623 -4.78 24.16 -17.28
C GLU A 623 -3.82 23.86 -16.12
N GLY A 624 -2.84 24.75 -15.91
CA GLY A 624 -1.79 24.56 -14.90
C GLY A 624 -0.75 23.54 -15.37
N ASN A 625 -0.37 22.62 -14.48
CA ASN A 625 0.57 21.55 -14.80
C ASN A 625 -0.20 20.23 -15.01
N THR A 626 -0.02 19.64 -16.20
CA THR A 626 -0.68 18.40 -16.62
C THR A 626 0.23 17.16 -16.50
N ASP A 627 1.47 17.33 -16.05
CA ASP A 627 2.43 16.25 -15.79
C ASP A 627 1.96 15.37 -14.63
N LEU A 628 1.59 14.12 -14.96
CA LEU A 628 1.06 13.12 -14.01
C LEU A 628 2.02 12.92 -12.82
N ALA A 629 3.33 12.84 -13.08
CA ALA A 629 4.33 12.58 -12.05
C ALA A 629 4.45 13.75 -11.05
N LEU A 630 4.24 14.99 -11.51
CA LEU A 630 4.23 16.17 -10.63
C LEU A 630 2.90 16.33 -9.87
N ILE A 631 1.76 15.94 -10.47
CA ILE A 631 0.46 15.91 -9.77
C ILE A 631 0.46 14.82 -8.68
N ARG A 632 0.90 13.59 -9.03
CA ARG A 632 1.18 12.47 -8.11
C ARG A 632 2.16 12.87 -7.00
N GLY A 633 3.22 13.61 -7.36
CA GLY A 633 4.18 14.16 -6.42
C GLY A 633 3.54 15.10 -5.38
N LYS A 634 2.52 15.89 -5.76
CA LYS A 634 1.75 16.68 -4.79
C LYS A 634 0.89 15.82 -3.87
N ALA A 635 0.24 14.78 -4.37
CA ALA A 635 -0.50 13.85 -3.51
C ALA A 635 0.40 13.25 -2.42
N ARG A 636 1.58 12.74 -2.80
CA ARG A 636 2.59 12.15 -1.90
C ARG A 636 3.21 13.12 -0.90
N LEU A 637 3.39 14.40 -1.26
CA LEU A 637 3.98 15.38 -0.34
C LEU A 637 3.05 15.75 0.81
N ASN A 638 1.74 15.84 0.57
CA ASN A 638 0.76 16.19 1.60
C ASN A 638 0.27 14.95 2.40
N ASP A 639 0.39 13.73 1.85
CA ASP A 639 0.17 12.46 2.58
C ASP A 639 0.95 12.40 3.91
N LEU A 640 2.20 12.88 3.88
CA LEU A 640 3.10 12.95 5.04
C LEU A 640 2.56 13.78 6.21
N GLU A 641 1.55 14.63 5.95
CA GLU A 641 0.87 15.45 6.96
C GLU A 641 -0.30 14.71 7.64
N GLY A 642 -0.66 13.51 7.17
CA GLY A 642 -1.70 12.65 7.75
C GLY A 642 -3.12 12.91 7.24
N VAL A 643 -3.25 13.46 6.03
CA VAL A 643 -4.52 13.62 5.31
C VAL A 643 -4.49 12.67 4.11
N TYR A 644 -5.50 11.80 3.95
CA TYR A 644 -5.52 10.82 2.86
C TYR A 644 -6.52 11.18 1.76
N LEU A 645 -6.11 11.00 0.50
CA LEU A 645 -6.85 11.35 -0.69
C LEU A 645 -7.58 10.12 -1.25
N SER A 646 -8.90 10.23 -1.40
CA SER A 646 -9.73 9.23 -2.08
C SER A 646 -10.53 9.92 -3.19
N ALA A 647 -10.87 9.22 -4.26
CA ALA A 647 -11.49 9.86 -5.43
C ALA A 647 -12.72 9.12 -5.96
N LEU A 648 -13.67 9.86 -6.52
CA LEU A 648 -14.76 9.35 -7.34
C LEU A 648 -14.52 9.76 -8.79
N GLY A 649 -14.07 8.80 -9.60
CA GLY A 649 -13.83 8.98 -11.03
C GLY A 649 -15.15 8.97 -11.78
N ILE A 650 -15.62 10.15 -12.20
CA ILE A 650 -16.99 10.31 -12.69
C ILE A 650 -17.03 10.49 -14.22
N GLY A 651 -17.90 9.72 -14.88
CA GLY A 651 -17.91 9.65 -16.34
C GLY A 651 -17.32 8.34 -16.87
N HIS A 652 -17.76 7.89 -18.04
CA HIS A 652 -17.13 6.78 -18.77
C HIS A 652 -15.72 7.13 -19.25
N SER A 653 -15.48 8.40 -19.60
CA SER A 653 -14.25 8.93 -20.23
C SER A 653 -13.25 9.55 -19.24
N HIS A 654 -13.31 9.20 -17.95
CA HIS A 654 -12.40 9.79 -16.95
C HIS A 654 -10.97 9.22 -17.03
N ASN A 655 -9.97 10.00 -16.64
CA ASN A 655 -8.57 9.54 -16.61
C ASN A 655 -8.29 8.67 -15.38
N GLN A 656 -8.39 7.36 -15.58
CA GLN A 656 -8.24 6.34 -14.53
C GLN A 656 -6.79 6.16 -14.07
N GLU A 657 -5.83 6.25 -15.01
CA GLU A 657 -4.39 6.15 -14.71
C GLU A 657 -3.98 7.28 -13.75
N LEU A 658 -4.37 8.51 -14.07
CA LEU A 658 -4.12 9.68 -13.23
C LEU A 658 -4.85 9.60 -11.87
N LEU A 659 -6.10 9.12 -11.83
CA LEU A 659 -6.79 8.95 -10.55
C LEU A 659 -6.13 7.87 -9.69
N ASN A 660 -5.72 6.75 -10.28
CA ASN A 660 -5.00 5.71 -9.57
C ASN A 660 -3.70 6.24 -8.96
N GLU A 661 -2.85 6.85 -9.79
CA GLU A 661 -1.59 7.43 -9.34
C GLU A 661 -1.80 8.45 -8.21
N ILE A 662 -2.82 9.30 -8.30
CA ILE A 662 -3.13 10.31 -7.28
C ILE A 662 -3.64 9.69 -5.98
N THR A 663 -4.52 8.69 -6.02
CA THR A 663 -5.03 8.06 -4.78
C THR A 663 -4.02 7.13 -4.15
N GLU A 664 -3.24 6.39 -4.92
CA GLU A 664 -2.12 5.57 -4.42
C GLU A 664 -1.09 6.47 -3.72
N ALA A 665 -0.64 7.54 -4.37
CA ALA A 665 0.30 8.50 -3.80
C ALA A 665 -0.28 9.30 -2.63
N GLY A 666 -1.60 9.54 -2.61
CA GLY A 666 -2.34 10.16 -1.51
C GLY A 666 -2.87 9.16 -0.47
N ARG A 667 -2.47 7.88 -0.56
CA ARG A 667 -2.80 6.79 0.36
C ARG A 667 -4.28 6.61 0.68
N GLY A 668 -5.09 6.55 -0.37
CA GLY A 668 -6.46 6.06 -0.31
C GLY A 668 -6.87 5.37 -1.61
N ALA A 669 -8.15 5.04 -1.70
CA ALA A 669 -8.73 4.35 -2.86
C ALA A 669 -9.52 5.30 -3.77
N TYR A 670 -9.75 4.89 -5.01
CA TYR A 670 -10.77 5.50 -5.88
C TYR A 670 -11.87 4.51 -6.28
N PHE A 671 -13.02 5.06 -6.67
CA PHE A 671 -14.18 4.32 -7.13
C PHE A 671 -14.75 4.97 -8.40
N THR A 672 -15.12 4.16 -9.39
CA THR A 672 -15.67 4.65 -10.66
C THR A 672 -17.18 4.87 -10.56
N VAL A 673 -17.66 5.99 -11.11
CA VAL A 673 -19.09 6.35 -11.12
C VAL A 673 -19.53 6.75 -12.54
N GLN A 674 -20.27 5.86 -13.21
CA GLN A 674 -20.85 6.10 -14.53
C GLN A 674 -22.36 6.38 -14.47
N ASN A 675 -23.05 5.94 -13.42
CA ASN A 675 -24.49 6.13 -13.25
C ASN A 675 -24.95 6.31 -11.79
N ARG A 676 -26.27 6.46 -11.60
CA ARG A 676 -26.90 6.78 -10.29
C ARG A 676 -26.91 5.62 -9.29
N SER A 677 -26.68 4.38 -9.73
CA SER A 677 -26.47 3.22 -8.86
C SER A 677 -25.06 3.27 -8.25
N ASP A 678 -24.04 3.42 -9.08
CA ASP A 678 -22.63 3.49 -8.65
C ASP A 678 -22.40 4.64 -7.66
N MET A 679 -23.01 5.81 -7.92
CA MET A 679 -22.98 6.95 -6.99
C MET A 679 -23.64 6.63 -5.63
N LYS A 680 -24.67 5.77 -5.60
CA LYS A 680 -25.28 5.31 -4.34
C LYS A 680 -24.42 4.26 -3.63
N GLU A 681 -23.71 3.40 -4.36
CA GLU A 681 -22.74 2.48 -3.76
C GLU A 681 -21.58 3.28 -3.14
N ALA A 682 -20.96 4.18 -3.92
CA ALA A 682 -19.84 5.05 -3.52
C ALA A 682 -20.14 5.87 -2.25
N ILE A 683 -21.31 6.51 -2.20
CA ILE A 683 -21.73 7.40 -1.11
C ILE A 683 -22.46 6.64 0.02
N GLY A 684 -22.91 5.41 -0.23
CA GLY A 684 -23.60 4.53 0.71
C GLY A 684 -22.69 3.42 1.25
N ASP A 685 -22.82 2.21 0.69
CA ASP A 685 -22.14 1.00 1.20
C ASP A 685 -20.59 1.14 1.20
N ARG A 686 -19.99 1.76 0.18
CA ARG A 686 -18.54 1.99 0.08
C ARG A 686 -18.06 3.23 0.84
N PHE A 687 -18.94 4.08 1.37
CA PHE A 687 -18.51 5.33 2.02
C PHE A 687 -17.66 5.09 3.29
N ILE A 688 -17.97 4.06 4.08
CA ILE A 688 -17.14 3.72 5.26
C ILE A 688 -15.78 3.14 4.82
N PRO A 689 -15.70 2.15 3.90
CA PRO A 689 -14.45 1.72 3.26
C PRO A 689 -13.58 2.87 2.72
N LEU A 690 -14.17 3.86 2.05
CA LEU A 690 -13.46 5.00 1.49
C LEU A 690 -13.01 6.03 2.54
N MET A 691 -13.50 5.98 3.79
CA MET A 691 -13.33 7.07 4.77
C MET A 691 -12.73 6.66 6.14
N ASP A 692 -12.86 5.40 6.58
CA ASP A 692 -12.41 4.94 7.89
C ASP A 692 -11.34 3.84 7.75
N VAL A 693 -10.07 4.25 7.69
CA VAL A 693 -8.91 3.34 7.69
C VAL A 693 -8.69 2.82 9.10
N ILE A 694 -8.56 1.49 9.24
CA ILE A 694 -8.39 0.78 10.53
C ILE A 694 -6.99 0.21 10.72
N ALA A 695 -6.21 0.11 9.65
CA ALA A 695 -4.78 -0.24 9.69
C ALA A 695 -4.04 0.49 8.55
N ARG A 696 -2.91 1.13 8.86
CA ARG A 696 -2.02 1.77 7.89
C ARG A 696 -0.73 0.97 7.74
N ASN A 697 0.03 1.25 6.68
CA ASN A 697 1.36 0.67 6.48
C ASN A 697 1.33 -0.87 6.52
N VAL A 698 0.24 -1.46 6.03
CA VAL A 698 -0.04 -2.88 6.15
C VAL A 698 0.92 -3.66 5.26
N ARG A 699 1.57 -4.65 5.86
CA ARG A 699 2.38 -5.64 5.15
C ARG A 699 1.92 -7.04 5.54
N PHE A 700 1.56 -7.82 4.54
CA PHE A 700 1.31 -9.25 4.72
C PHE A 700 2.61 -10.01 4.53
N LYS A 701 2.81 -11.05 5.34
CA LYS A 701 3.92 -11.99 5.22
C LYS A 701 3.40 -13.41 5.40
N ILE A 702 3.66 -14.28 4.44
CA ILE A 702 3.35 -15.70 4.55
C ILE A 702 4.65 -16.48 4.74
N GLU A 703 4.67 -17.35 5.76
CA GLU A 703 5.70 -18.37 5.99
C GLU A 703 5.10 -19.73 5.66
N PHE A 704 5.87 -20.56 4.96
CA PHE A 704 5.44 -21.87 4.47
C PHE A 704 6.61 -22.86 4.43
N PRO A 705 6.38 -24.18 4.31
CA PRO A 705 7.46 -25.16 4.30
C PRO A 705 8.28 -25.08 3.02
N GLY A 706 9.62 -25.04 3.10
CA GLY A 706 10.52 -24.80 1.94
C GLY A 706 10.53 -25.88 0.85
N TRP A 707 9.77 -26.97 1.02
CA TRP A 707 9.48 -27.92 -0.07
C TRP A 707 8.34 -27.43 -0.99
N MET A 708 7.55 -26.43 -0.58
CA MET A 708 6.56 -25.75 -1.41
C MET A 708 7.22 -24.57 -2.15
N ARG A 709 7.43 -24.70 -3.45
CA ARG A 709 7.96 -23.60 -4.28
C ARG A 709 6.81 -22.68 -4.68
N HIS A 710 6.92 -21.39 -4.37
CA HIS A 710 5.96 -20.38 -4.83
C HIS A 710 5.94 -20.28 -6.37
N GLY A 711 4.78 -19.90 -6.94
CA GLY A 711 4.49 -20.00 -8.37
C GLY A 711 3.74 -18.79 -8.91
N LYS A 712 2.39 -18.89 -9.01
CA LYS A 712 1.54 -17.73 -9.35
C LYS A 712 1.10 -17.04 -8.05
N SER A 713 1.04 -15.72 -8.07
CA SER A 713 0.35 -14.90 -7.07
C SER A 713 -0.77 -14.10 -7.74
N ALA A 714 -1.79 -13.72 -6.98
CA ALA A 714 -2.78 -12.72 -7.39
C ALA A 714 -2.54 -11.33 -6.75
N ALA A 715 -1.48 -11.18 -5.95
CA ALA A 715 -1.03 -9.91 -5.38
C ALA A 715 -0.53 -8.93 -6.44
N GLU A 716 -0.43 -7.65 -6.05
CA GLU A 716 0.17 -6.60 -6.87
C GLU A 716 1.69 -6.61 -6.76
N GLN A 717 2.22 -6.83 -5.55
CA GLN A 717 3.64 -6.90 -5.27
C GLN A 717 3.97 -8.11 -4.38
N VAL A 718 5.04 -8.83 -4.72
CA VAL A 718 5.58 -9.96 -3.95
C VAL A 718 7.09 -9.86 -3.89
N SER A 719 7.68 -10.06 -2.70
CA SER A 719 9.13 -10.18 -2.54
C SER A 719 9.53 -10.88 -1.24
N SER A 720 10.65 -11.59 -1.23
CA SER A 720 11.30 -12.02 0.01
C SER A 720 11.91 -10.84 0.79
N ASP A 721 12.10 -9.69 0.13
CA ASP A 721 12.62 -8.45 0.69
C ASP A 721 11.47 -7.47 0.99
N PRO A 722 11.18 -7.16 2.28
CA PRO A 722 10.05 -6.31 2.66
C PRO A 722 10.20 -4.84 2.22
N SER A 723 11.40 -4.40 1.81
CA SER A 723 11.60 -3.05 1.25
C SER A 723 11.04 -2.91 -0.16
N LYS A 724 10.87 -4.02 -0.88
CA LYS A 724 10.33 -4.09 -2.26
C LYS A 724 8.83 -4.35 -2.31
N VAL A 725 8.16 -4.32 -1.16
CA VAL A 725 6.71 -4.45 -1.04
C VAL A 725 6.16 -3.16 -0.42
N GLN A 726 5.46 -2.39 -1.25
CA GLN A 726 4.78 -1.17 -0.88
C GLN A 726 3.65 -1.48 0.11
N PRO A 727 3.66 -0.86 1.29
CA PRO A 727 2.67 -1.14 2.32
C PRO A 727 1.39 -0.32 2.10
N THR A 728 0.23 -0.98 2.15
CA THR A 728 -1.08 -0.39 1.83
C THR A 728 -1.90 -0.09 3.10
N ASN A 729 -3.19 0.22 2.97
CA ASN A 729 -4.11 0.46 4.08
C ASN A 729 -5.29 -0.53 4.07
N PHE A 730 -5.70 -0.95 5.27
CA PHE A 730 -6.94 -1.70 5.49
C PHE A 730 -8.01 -0.77 6.06
N SER A 731 -9.22 -0.84 5.50
CA SER A 731 -10.38 -0.03 5.91
C SER A 731 -11.40 -0.81 6.73
N ALA A 732 -12.32 -0.11 7.39
CA ALA A 732 -13.49 -0.74 7.98
C ALA A 732 -14.45 -1.23 6.89
N ASN A 733 -15.16 -2.32 7.17
CA ASN A 733 -16.14 -2.96 6.28
C ASN A 733 -15.57 -3.52 4.97
N THR A 734 -14.25 -3.75 4.89
CA THR A 734 -13.62 -4.43 3.75
C THR A 734 -13.12 -5.81 4.16
N SER A 735 -12.85 -6.63 3.15
CA SER A 735 -12.03 -7.82 3.26
C SER A 735 -11.11 -7.92 2.04
N GLN A 736 -10.08 -8.76 2.15
CA GLN A 736 -9.22 -9.11 1.03
C GLN A 736 -9.07 -10.64 1.01
N TYR A 737 -9.26 -11.24 -0.16
CA TYR A 737 -9.05 -12.67 -0.35
C TYR A 737 -7.74 -12.92 -1.09
N PHE A 738 -6.73 -13.39 -0.37
CA PHE A 738 -5.45 -13.71 -0.97
C PHE A 738 -5.46 -15.11 -1.60
N TRP A 739 -5.00 -15.21 -2.84
CA TRP A 739 -4.82 -16.46 -3.57
C TRP A 739 -3.35 -16.60 -3.98
N GLU A 740 -2.71 -17.68 -3.54
CA GLU A 740 -1.29 -17.95 -3.76
C GLU A 740 -1.06 -19.40 -4.20
N GLN A 741 -0.46 -19.62 -5.37
CA GLN A 741 -0.22 -20.94 -5.94
C GLN A 741 1.24 -21.38 -5.75
N PHE A 742 1.42 -22.61 -5.28
CA PHE A 742 2.70 -23.27 -5.03
C PHE A 742 2.78 -24.62 -5.77
N LYS A 743 4.00 -25.15 -5.90
CA LYS A 743 4.29 -26.48 -6.48
C LYS A 743 5.28 -27.25 -5.61
N ALA A 744 5.06 -28.56 -5.47
CA ALA A 744 6.00 -29.46 -4.79
C ALA A 744 5.99 -30.86 -5.39
N ASN A 745 6.99 -31.69 -5.10
CA ASN A 745 6.93 -33.11 -5.46
C ASN A 745 5.87 -33.82 -4.62
N LYS A 746 5.21 -34.82 -5.22
CA LYS A 746 4.16 -35.63 -4.57
C LYS A 746 4.60 -36.31 -3.26
N THR A 747 5.90 -36.57 -3.13
CA THR A 747 6.55 -37.22 -1.98
C THR A 747 6.77 -36.31 -0.78
N ASP A 748 6.77 -34.99 -0.97
CA ASP A 748 7.36 -34.07 0.00
C ASP A 748 6.33 -33.51 0.99
N TYR A 749 5.04 -33.78 0.73
CA TYR A 749 3.93 -33.36 1.56
C TYR A 749 4.03 -33.92 2.98
N ALA A 750 4.21 -33.01 3.94
CA ALA A 750 4.26 -33.30 5.37
C ALA A 750 3.13 -32.58 6.09
N ALA A 751 2.16 -33.34 6.61
CA ALA A 751 0.87 -32.84 7.09
C ALA A 751 0.96 -32.04 8.41
N ASP A 752 2.01 -32.29 9.19
CA ASP A 752 2.41 -31.62 10.42
C ASP A 752 3.01 -30.22 10.22
N GLN A 753 3.59 -29.98 9.04
CA GLN A 753 4.19 -28.70 8.70
C GLN A 753 3.12 -27.62 8.55
N THR A 754 3.49 -26.36 8.80
CA THR A 754 2.54 -25.25 8.97
C THR A 754 2.68 -24.16 7.93
N VAL A 755 1.58 -23.45 7.68
CA VAL A 755 1.57 -22.11 7.07
C VAL A 755 1.28 -21.08 8.15
N ARG A 756 2.01 -19.97 8.18
CA ARG A 756 1.71 -18.80 9.04
C ARG A 756 1.47 -17.57 8.17
N LEU A 757 0.34 -16.89 8.36
CA LEU A 757 0.11 -15.55 7.84
C LEU A 757 0.32 -14.54 8.97
N SER A 758 1.12 -13.52 8.72
CA SER A 758 1.34 -12.37 9.61
C SER A 758 0.90 -11.07 8.93
N ILE A 759 0.32 -10.18 9.71
CA ILE A 759 -0.20 -8.87 9.33
C ILE A 759 0.51 -7.83 10.20
N SER A 760 1.49 -7.12 9.64
CA SER A 760 2.17 -6.01 10.32
C SER A 760 1.55 -4.69 9.89
N PHE A 761 1.19 -3.81 10.83
CA PHE A 761 0.54 -2.53 10.51
C PHE A 761 0.78 -1.45 11.58
N THR A 762 0.47 -0.20 11.24
CA THR A 762 0.45 0.95 12.13
C THR A 762 -0.98 1.40 12.40
N ASP A 763 -1.33 1.55 13.68
CA ASP A 763 -2.63 2.06 14.10
C ASP A 763 -2.88 3.50 13.59
N PRO A 764 -4.10 3.81 13.07
CA PRO A 764 -4.38 5.08 12.41
C PRO A 764 -4.38 6.31 13.33
N ILE A 765 -4.63 6.15 14.64
CA ILE A 765 -4.86 7.28 15.57
C ILE A 765 -3.67 7.45 16.55
N SER A 766 -3.22 6.35 17.15
CA SER A 766 -2.12 6.31 18.11
C SER A 766 -0.73 6.20 17.46
N GLY A 767 -0.65 5.81 16.18
CA GLY A 767 0.61 5.66 15.46
C GLY A 767 1.47 4.47 15.92
N ARG A 768 0.94 3.57 16.76
CA ARG A 768 1.66 2.39 17.24
C ARG A 768 1.73 1.31 16.17
N GLU A 769 2.89 0.70 16.01
CA GLU A 769 3.04 -0.53 15.23
C GLU A 769 2.48 -1.73 15.99
N GLN A 770 1.88 -2.67 15.25
CA GLN A 770 1.27 -3.90 15.72
C GLN A 770 1.57 -5.03 14.73
N VAL A 771 1.63 -6.27 15.23
CA VAL A 771 1.75 -7.47 14.41
C VAL A 771 0.74 -8.49 14.92
N GLU A 772 -0.16 -8.90 14.03
CA GLU A 772 -1.16 -9.93 14.27
C GLU A 772 -0.84 -11.14 13.37
N SER A 773 -1.16 -12.36 13.78
CA SER A 773 -0.81 -13.56 12.99
C SER A 773 -1.72 -14.75 13.27
N ILE A 774 -1.77 -15.68 12.33
CA ILE A 774 -2.41 -17.00 12.48
C ILE A 774 -1.51 -18.07 11.86
N GLU A 775 -1.37 -19.21 12.54
CA GLU A 775 -0.57 -20.34 12.10
C GLU A 775 -1.40 -21.62 12.11
N LYS A 776 -1.28 -22.44 11.05
CA LYS A 776 -2.09 -23.64 10.84
C LYS A 776 -1.26 -24.78 10.25
N PRO A 777 -1.37 -26.02 10.77
CA PRO A 777 -0.85 -27.20 10.10
C PRO A 777 -1.53 -27.39 8.75
N LEU A 778 -0.80 -27.86 7.75
CA LEU A 778 -1.34 -28.18 6.42
C LEU A 778 -2.49 -29.18 6.51
N ALA A 779 -2.48 -30.10 7.49
CA ALA A 779 -3.58 -31.02 7.78
C ALA A 779 -4.90 -30.35 8.21
N GLU A 780 -4.85 -29.16 8.83
CA GLU A 780 -6.06 -28.46 9.31
C GLU A 780 -6.75 -27.70 8.18
N ILE A 781 -5.96 -27.19 7.22
CA ILE A 781 -6.42 -26.35 6.11
C ILE A 781 -6.57 -27.09 4.77
N LEU A 782 -6.07 -28.32 4.65
CA LEU A 782 -6.24 -29.15 3.45
C LEU A 782 -7.73 -29.39 3.17
N ASP A 783 -8.12 -29.14 1.92
CA ASP A 783 -9.50 -29.20 1.43
C ASP A 783 -10.50 -28.31 2.21
N LYS A 784 -9.99 -27.31 2.94
CA LYS A 784 -10.77 -26.18 3.45
C LYS A 784 -10.90 -25.08 2.41
N ASP A 785 -11.99 -24.34 2.53
CA ASP A 785 -12.32 -23.14 1.75
C ASP A 785 -12.29 -23.31 0.21
N LEU A 786 -12.41 -24.55 -0.28
CA LEU A 786 -12.35 -24.90 -1.70
C LEU A 786 -13.33 -24.14 -2.61
N GLY A 787 -14.43 -23.63 -2.05
CA GLY A 787 -15.37 -22.77 -2.77
C GLY A 787 -14.72 -21.44 -3.16
N ASN A 788 -14.23 -20.71 -2.16
CA ASN A 788 -13.59 -19.41 -2.35
C ASN A 788 -12.28 -19.55 -3.15
N ILE A 789 -11.43 -20.53 -2.86
CA ILE A 789 -10.16 -20.75 -3.59
C ILE A 789 -10.43 -20.90 -5.10
N LYS A 790 -11.45 -21.68 -5.47
CA LYS A 790 -11.83 -21.89 -6.88
C LYS A 790 -12.51 -20.68 -7.51
N ALA A 791 -13.25 -19.89 -6.74
CA ALA A 791 -13.79 -18.62 -7.21
C ALA A 791 -12.66 -17.59 -7.46
N ALA A 792 -11.68 -17.49 -6.56
CA ALA A 792 -10.49 -16.66 -6.73
C ALA A 792 -9.61 -17.10 -7.92
N HIS A 793 -9.49 -18.41 -8.15
CA HIS A 793 -8.85 -18.94 -9.36
C HIS A 793 -9.60 -18.49 -10.64
N LEU A 794 -10.93 -18.53 -10.65
CA LEU A 794 -11.73 -18.03 -11.78
C LEU A 794 -11.58 -16.51 -11.99
N VAL A 795 -11.41 -15.74 -10.92
CA VAL A 795 -11.03 -14.31 -10.98
C VAL A 795 -9.65 -14.16 -11.65
N GLN A 796 -8.63 -14.92 -11.22
CA GLN A 796 -7.27 -14.90 -11.77
C GLN A 796 -7.24 -15.23 -13.27
N LEU A 797 -7.95 -16.28 -13.69
CA LEU A 797 -8.07 -16.64 -15.12
C LEU A 797 -8.79 -15.55 -15.93
N THR A 798 -9.75 -14.85 -15.32
CA THR A 798 -10.50 -13.78 -16.01
C THR A 798 -9.64 -12.56 -16.25
N THR A 799 -8.89 -12.10 -15.24
CA THR A 799 -7.97 -10.96 -15.42
C THR A 799 -6.79 -11.31 -16.31
N ALA A 800 -6.21 -12.51 -16.17
CA ALA A 800 -5.14 -12.99 -17.04
C ALA A 800 -5.57 -13.09 -18.51
N LEU A 801 -6.82 -13.50 -18.80
CA LEU A 801 -7.35 -13.55 -20.17
C LEU A 801 -7.54 -12.14 -20.76
N ILE A 802 -8.03 -11.17 -19.97
CA ILE A 802 -8.15 -9.76 -20.41
C ILE A 802 -6.75 -9.17 -20.69
N LYS A 803 -5.77 -9.45 -19.84
CA LYS A 803 -4.36 -9.06 -20.01
C LYS A 803 -3.63 -9.82 -21.13
N LYS A 804 -4.20 -10.93 -21.64
CA LYS A 804 -3.59 -11.84 -22.61
C LYS A 804 -2.36 -12.59 -22.06
N GLU A 805 -2.26 -12.72 -20.73
CA GLU A 805 -1.29 -13.57 -20.02
C GLU A 805 -1.58 -15.07 -20.22
N VAL A 806 -2.84 -15.41 -20.52
CA VAL A 806 -3.29 -16.75 -20.91
C VAL A 806 -4.15 -16.68 -22.17
N THR A 807 -4.11 -17.72 -23.01
CA THR A 807 -4.98 -17.83 -24.18
C THR A 807 -6.35 -18.39 -23.81
N ALA A 808 -7.36 -18.10 -24.65
CA ALA A 808 -8.69 -18.72 -24.55
C ALA A 808 -8.64 -20.26 -24.55
N ARG A 809 -7.63 -20.89 -25.18
CA ARG A 809 -7.46 -22.34 -25.20
C ARG A 809 -6.99 -22.89 -23.84
N GLU A 810 -6.09 -22.18 -23.16
CA GLU A 810 -5.61 -22.58 -21.83
C GLU A 810 -6.70 -22.39 -20.79
N VAL A 811 -7.46 -21.28 -20.87
CA VAL A 811 -8.67 -21.06 -20.06
C VAL A 811 -9.71 -22.18 -20.26
N ASP A 812 -10.03 -22.53 -21.51
CA ASP A 812 -10.94 -23.63 -21.87
C ASP A 812 -10.42 -25.01 -21.42
N GLN A 813 -9.10 -25.17 -21.26
CA GLN A 813 -8.51 -26.36 -20.65
C GLN A 813 -8.66 -26.36 -19.11
N GLU A 814 -8.24 -25.30 -18.41
CA GLU A 814 -8.35 -25.24 -16.93
C GLU A 814 -9.83 -25.32 -16.48
N LEU A 815 -10.76 -24.73 -17.25
CA LEU A 815 -12.22 -24.84 -17.05
C LEU A 815 -12.81 -26.25 -17.27
N ARG A 816 -12.13 -27.14 -18.00
CA ARG A 816 -12.54 -28.55 -18.16
C ARG A 816 -11.87 -29.48 -17.15
N GLU A 817 -10.59 -29.28 -16.91
CA GLU A 817 -9.74 -30.26 -16.21
C GLU A 817 -9.65 -30.00 -14.70
N LEU A 818 -9.69 -28.73 -14.27
CA LEU A 818 -9.50 -28.33 -12.87
C LEU A 818 -10.74 -27.65 -12.26
N LEU A 819 -11.48 -26.90 -13.09
CA LEU A 819 -12.69 -26.16 -12.70
C LEU A 819 -13.95 -26.62 -13.49
N PRO A 820 -14.22 -27.94 -13.60
CA PRO A 820 -15.38 -28.47 -14.30
C PRO A 820 -16.68 -27.97 -13.66
N ASP A 821 -17.74 -27.86 -14.46
CA ASP A 821 -18.99 -27.26 -14.00
C ASP A 821 -19.73 -28.23 -13.05
N THR A 822 -19.57 -28.02 -11.75
CA THR A 822 -20.24 -28.80 -10.71
C THR A 822 -21.70 -28.36 -10.58
N GLY A 823 -22.49 -28.65 -11.61
CA GLY A 823 -23.95 -28.46 -11.64
C GLY A 823 -24.68 -29.46 -10.76
N LYS A 824 -24.45 -29.39 -9.45
CA LYS A 824 -25.05 -30.21 -8.39
C LYS A 824 -25.30 -29.38 -7.13
#